data_AF-A0A0U1DSP0-F1
#
_entry.id   AF-A0A0U1DSP0-F1
#
_cell.length_a   1.000
_cell.length_b   1.000
_cell.length_c   1.000
_cell.angle_alpha   90.00
_cell.angle_beta   90.00
_cell.angle_gamma   90.00
#
_symmetry.space_group_name_H-M   'P 1'
#
loop_
_entity.id
_entity.type
_entity.pdbx_description
1 polymer ?
#
loop_
_entity_poly.entity_id
_entity_poly.type
_entity_poly.pdbx_seq_one_letter_code
_entity_poly.pdbx_strand_id
1 'polypeptide(L)'
;MATQDCASPVLALVRGLVEEVHPQAAPPPVTLDSPFDALGIGSLELAELLSRVQDKFGVALPPHILASAETPRDLVAALNPALAHGRPAVRTGRGVVSLPATAPPASTPESAQSLNDMLNWHVGATPDRIHLRILDDAGDPANNSDMSYGALHREAAAVAAGLVAHDVVPGEAVAIMLPTSRAYFVTFAGVVLVGAVPVPVYPPARPSQLPDHLRRTAGILSNARATMLVTVPEAVTLGHLLRSNVESLRHVVVPESLTRAGEGATPPLPRPRSEDLALLQYTSGSTGQPKGVALTHRNLLANIRVMGQAAGATGSDTFVSWLPLYHDMGLIGAWLGCMYFGVPLVVMSPQAFLIRPSRWLWAIHANRATMSAGPNFAYELCLSKIRDDEIEGLDLSSWRLAYNGAEPVSADTIERFGDRFAPYGFRREAITPVYGLAESSVGLAFPPLGRGPVIDRIRRDVFARSGQAEPARPGERDLRFVACGRPLPGHEIRIVDAAGNELGDRREGRIEFRGPSATAGYFNNPAATRALFRDDWLDTGDLGYTVEADVYVTGRIKDMIIRAGRNLHPAELEEAVGDIKGVRKGCVAVFASPDPSGGPERLVVMAETRVLRDDARAALRSEIVATTVDLLGVAPDDVVLAPPRTVLKTSSGKIRRSASRTLYQAGKIGARPRALWWELARLRFRGAAPSLRRARRAAGDVAFAGYAWAVYTILGLSVAVLLLVLPRARWRWRVARAAVRLLARLTGTAITVHGLDHLPSGTSIAVANHPSWIDPLALAAVMPQSFLFVAAEVLEHQGINGFVLRRLGHQFVERHEREHGVADADRLAGLVRAGQSLVIFPEGRLARAPGLRPFHMGAFVVAAQTGVPVAPVAIRGTRTVLRPEHHFPRRGAIDITVGEPINPSGNSWTAAVELQRAVRAAVLRLSGEPDVE
;
A
#
# COMPACT_ATOMS: atom_id res chain seq x y z
N MET A 1 -31.34 -26.52 25.18
CA MET A 1 -32.24 -25.37 24.93
C MET A 1 -32.62 -25.40 23.46
N ALA A 2 -33.92 -25.38 23.17
CA ALA A 2 -34.46 -25.55 21.82
C ALA A 2 -33.93 -24.46 20.87
N THR A 3 -33.42 -24.85 19.71
CA THR A 3 -33.18 -23.95 18.57
C THR A 3 -34.52 -23.30 18.21
N GLN A 4 -34.76 -22.07 18.69
CA GLN A 4 -35.86 -21.24 18.23
C GLN A 4 -35.74 -21.10 16.71
N ASP A 5 -36.82 -21.39 15.98
CA ASP A 5 -36.85 -21.21 14.53
C ASP A 5 -36.74 -19.71 14.20
N CYS A 6 -35.52 -19.27 13.93
CA CYS A 6 -35.18 -17.88 13.64
C CYS A 6 -35.66 -17.45 12.25
N ALA A 7 -36.15 -18.38 11.42
CA ALA A 7 -36.61 -18.08 10.07
C ALA A 7 -37.80 -17.11 10.05
N SER A 8 -38.81 -17.35 10.89
CA SER A 8 -40.03 -16.54 10.89
C SER A 8 -39.78 -15.08 11.33
N PRO A 9 -39.06 -14.80 12.43
CA PRO A 9 -38.78 -13.42 12.82
C PRO A 9 -37.79 -12.71 11.87
N VAL A 10 -36.80 -13.42 11.31
CA VAL A 10 -35.93 -12.85 10.28
C VAL A 10 -36.73 -12.47 9.04
N LEU A 11 -37.62 -13.35 8.56
CA LEU A 11 -38.49 -13.05 7.43
C LEU A 11 -39.42 -11.86 7.73
N ALA A 12 -39.91 -11.72 8.96
CA ALA A 12 -40.69 -10.55 9.37
C ALA A 12 -39.88 -9.25 9.32
N LEU A 13 -38.62 -9.26 9.79
CA LEU A 13 -37.72 -8.10 9.70
C LEU A 13 -37.38 -7.77 8.24
N VAL A 14 -37.14 -8.79 7.41
CA VAL A 14 -36.90 -8.62 5.98
C VAL A 14 -38.15 -8.04 5.31
N ARG A 15 -39.35 -8.57 5.59
CA ARG A 15 -40.61 -8.04 5.04
C ARG A 15 -40.85 -6.60 5.47
N GLY A 16 -40.69 -6.28 6.75
CA GLY A 16 -40.82 -4.91 7.25
C GLY A 16 -39.84 -3.96 6.59
N LEU A 17 -38.58 -4.37 6.43
CA LEU A 17 -37.61 -3.56 5.70
C LEU A 17 -37.95 -3.46 4.20
N VAL A 18 -38.44 -4.52 3.57
CA VAL A 18 -38.92 -4.50 2.18
C VAL A 18 -40.11 -3.56 2.03
N GLU A 19 -41.07 -3.56 2.96
CA GLU A 19 -42.21 -2.64 2.97
C GLU A 19 -41.76 -1.18 3.16
N GLU A 20 -40.80 -0.92 4.03
CA GLU A 20 -40.20 0.42 4.21
C GLU A 20 -39.37 0.87 3.01
N VAL A 21 -38.71 -0.07 2.34
CA VAL A 21 -37.95 0.16 1.10
C VAL A 21 -38.91 0.36 -0.07
N HIS A 22 -40.11 -0.23 -0.06
CA HIS A 22 -41.12 -0.16 -1.13
C HIS A 22 -42.48 0.39 -0.64
N PRO A 23 -42.56 1.63 -0.13
CA PRO A 23 -43.76 2.14 0.55
C PRO A 23 -44.99 2.35 -0.34
N GLN A 24 -44.88 2.18 -1.66
CA GLN A 24 -45.97 2.41 -2.62
C GLN A 24 -46.22 1.27 -3.62
N ALA A 25 -45.73 0.05 -3.34
CA ALA A 25 -45.99 -1.15 -4.14
C ALA A 25 -46.36 -2.34 -3.24
N ALA A 26 -47.15 -3.29 -3.77
CA ALA A 26 -47.34 -4.58 -3.08
C ALA A 26 -45.96 -5.28 -3.00
N PRO A 27 -45.43 -5.56 -1.80
CA PRO A 27 -44.07 -6.08 -1.65
C PRO A 27 -43.95 -7.46 -2.34
N PRO A 28 -42.83 -7.74 -3.04
CA PRO A 28 -42.61 -9.05 -3.62
C PRO A 28 -42.63 -10.12 -2.51
N PRO A 29 -43.13 -11.35 -2.79
CA PRO A 29 -43.20 -12.40 -1.78
C PRO A 29 -41.79 -12.73 -1.26
N VAL A 30 -41.57 -12.48 0.04
CA VAL A 30 -40.30 -12.73 0.72
C VAL A 30 -40.28 -14.16 1.27
N THR A 31 -39.37 -14.97 0.74
CA THR A 31 -39.02 -16.32 1.20
C THR A 31 -37.58 -16.35 1.71
N LEU A 32 -37.16 -17.45 2.34
CA LEU A 32 -35.79 -17.60 2.85
C LEU A 32 -34.72 -17.55 1.75
N ASP A 33 -35.10 -17.96 0.54
CA ASP A 33 -34.21 -18.04 -0.63
C ASP A 33 -34.37 -16.83 -1.56
N SER A 34 -35.18 -15.84 -1.18
CA SER A 34 -35.29 -14.59 -1.93
C SER A 34 -33.95 -13.85 -1.90
N PRO A 35 -33.30 -13.62 -3.05
CA PRO A 35 -32.06 -12.86 -3.06
C PRO A 35 -32.34 -11.41 -2.65
N PHE A 36 -31.59 -10.88 -1.69
CA PHE A 36 -31.69 -9.51 -1.20
C PHE A 36 -31.60 -8.49 -2.34
N ASP A 37 -30.80 -8.81 -3.37
CA ASP A 37 -30.68 -8.03 -4.60
C ASP A 37 -32.03 -7.91 -5.34
N ALA A 38 -32.81 -8.99 -5.41
CA ALA A 38 -34.15 -8.98 -6.02
C ALA A 38 -35.20 -8.29 -5.14
N LEU A 39 -34.97 -8.24 -3.82
CA LEU A 39 -35.81 -7.52 -2.85
C LEU A 39 -35.48 -6.02 -2.75
N GLY A 40 -34.47 -5.53 -3.47
CA GLY A 40 -34.03 -4.13 -3.42
C GLY A 40 -33.22 -3.75 -2.16
N ILE A 41 -32.75 -4.74 -1.39
CA ILE A 41 -31.98 -4.55 -0.15
C ILE A 41 -30.50 -4.42 -0.51
N GLY A 42 -29.94 -3.19 -0.55
CA GLY A 42 -28.53 -2.83 -0.81
C GLY A 42 -27.53 -3.08 0.31
N SER A 43 -26.30 -2.57 0.22
CA SER A 43 -25.30 -2.69 1.30
C SER A 43 -25.71 -1.92 2.54
N LEU A 44 -26.30 -0.75 2.36
CA LEU A 44 -26.78 0.09 3.45
C LEU A 44 -28.05 -0.48 4.08
N GLU A 45 -28.93 -1.06 3.27
CA GLU A 45 -30.16 -1.73 3.70
C GLU A 45 -29.86 -3.10 4.32
N LEU A 46 -28.87 -3.83 3.82
CA LEU A 46 -28.40 -5.07 4.45
C LEU A 46 -27.71 -4.75 5.78
N ALA A 47 -26.95 -3.66 5.87
CA ALA A 47 -26.41 -3.19 7.15
C ALA A 47 -27.53 -2.82 8.14
N GLU A 48 -28.58 -2.15 7.65
CA GLU A 48 -29.78 -1.84 8.44
C GLU A 48 -30.52 -3.10 8.90
N LEU A 49 -30.74 -4.05 7.98
CA LEU A 49 -31.35 -5.33 8.27
C LEU A 49 -30.54 -6.11 9.32
N LEU A 50 -29.23 -6.13 9.17
CA LEU A 50 -28.31 -6.74 10.14
C LEU A 50 -28.39 -6.05 11.49
N SER A 51 -28.47 -4.71 11.55
CA SER A 51 -28.69 -3.99 12.80
C SER A 51 -30.00 -4.42 13.46
N ARG A 52 -31.12 -4.40 12.73
CA ARG A 52 -32.43 -4.81 13.24
C ARG A 52 -32.48 -6.25 13.71
N VAL A 53 -31.81 -7.15 12.98
CA VAL A 53 -31.68 -8.55 13.35
C VAL A 53 -30.90 -8.67 14.65
N GLN A 54 -29.75 -8.02 14.76
CA GLN A 54 -28.94 -8.04 15.99
C GLN A 54 -29.70 -7.46 17.19
N ASP A 55 -30.42 -6.35 16.99
CA ASP A 55 -31.24 -5.71 18.04
C ASP A 55 -32.43 -6.59 18.45
N LYS A 56 -33.11 -7.21 17.49
CA LYS A 56 -34.29 -8.07 17.73
C LYS A 56 -33.93 -9.33 18.51
N PHE A 57 -32.82 -9.97 18.15
CA PHE A 57 -32.38 -11.22 18.74
C PHE A 57 -31.42 -11.01 19.90
N GLY A 58 -30.98 -9.77 20.15
CA GLY A 58 -30.02 -9.47 21.20
C GLY A 58 -28.73 -10.25 21.04
N VAL A 59 -28.23 -10.40 19.80
CA VAL A 59 -26.95 -11.07 19.48
C VAL A 59 -26.11 -10.27 18.50
N ALA A 60 -24.79 -10.37 18.57
CA ALA A 60 -23.88 -9.80 17.58
C ALA A 60 -23.63 -10.79 16.43
N LEU A 61 -23.87 -10.37 15.20
CA LEU A 61 -23.63 -11.19 14.01
C LEU A 61 -22.18 -11.03 13.53
N PRO A 62 -21.59 -12.08 12.93
CA PRO A 62 -20.25 -11.97 12.37
C PRO A 62 -20.16 -10.84 11.30
N PRO A 63 -19.07 -10.05 11.27
CA PRO A 63 -18.97 -8.86 10.42
C PRO A 63 -18.98 -9.19 8.92
N HIS A 64 -18.46 -10.36 8.55
CA HIS A 64 -18.41 -10.81 7.16
C HIS A 64 -19.80 -11.02 6.55
N ILE A 65 -20.85 -11.19 7.37
CA ILE A 65 -22.22 -11.39 6.90
C ILE A 65 -22.70 -10.18 6.06
N LEU A 66 -22.24 -8.96 6.33
CA LEU A 66 -22.55 -7.79 5.48
C LEU A 66 -22.03 -7.95 4.04
N ALA A 67 -20.90 -8.62 3.88
CA ALA A 67 -20.26 -8.85 2.60
C ALA A 67 -20.76 -10.12 1.91
N SER A 68 -21.10 -11.17 2.69
CA SER A 68 -21.39 -12.49 2.17
C SER A 68 -22.88 -12.85 2.09
N ALA A 69 -23.76 -12.19 2.85
CA ALA A 69 -25.17 -12.55 2.87
C ALA A 69 -25.88 -12.11 1.58
N GLU A 70 -26.48 -13.08 0.89
CA GLU A 70 -27.24 -12.86 -0.34
C GLU A 70 -28.73 -13.11 -0.14
N THR A 71 -29.14 -13.85 0.90
CA THR A 71 -30.52 -14.25 1.19
C THR A 71 -30.87 -14.20 2.69
N PRO A 72 -32.15 -14.14 3.06
CA PRO A 72 -32.58 -14.27 4.46
C PRO A 72 -32.11 -15.58 5.13
N ARG A 73 -31.96 -16.66 4.37
CA ARG A 73 -31.39 -17.92 4.85
C ARG A 73 -29.97 -17.74 5.41
N ASP A 74 -29.16 -16.91 4.77
CA ASP A 74 -27.79 -16.64 5.23
C ASP A 74 -27.77 -15.94 6.59
N LEU A 75 -28.77 -15.07 6.85
CA LEU A 75 -28.94 -14.42 8.15
C LEU A 75 -29.35 -15.43 9.24
N VAL A 76 -30.29 -16.33 8.92
CA VAL A 76 -30.71 -17.41 9.83
C VAL A 76 -29.53 -18.35 10.14
N ALA A 77 -28.75 -18.71 9.11
CA ALA A 77 -27.58 -19.55 9.26
C ALA A 77 -26.49 -18.88 10.13
N ALA A 78 -26.36 -17.56 10.08
CA ALA A 78 -25.45 -16.80 10.94
C ALA A 78 -25.96 -16.60 12.37
N LEU A 79 -27.29 -16.50 12.55
CA LEU A 79 -27.96 -16.35 13.86
C LEU A 79 -27.91 -17.61 14.70
N ASN A 80 -28.12 -18.79 14.10
CA ASN A 80 -28.20 -20.05 14.83
C ASN A 80 -26.96 -20.32 15.69
N PRO A 81 -25.72 -20.16 15.19
CA PRO A 81 -24.51 -20.20 16.01
C PRO A 81 -24.47 -19.08 17.05
N ALA A 82 -24.81 -17.84 16.70
CA ALA A 82 -24.72 -16.69 17.61
C ALA A 82 -25.65 -16.84 18.85
N LEU A 83 -26.84 -17.40 18.64
CA LEU A 83 -27.81 -17.72 19.70
C LEU A 83 -27.39 -18.92 20.53
N ALA A 84 -26.79 -19.96 19.91
CA ALA A 84 -26.30 -21.14 20.62
C ALA A 84 -25.11 -20.83 21.55
N HIS A 85 -24.24 -19.89 21.16
CA HIS A 85 -23.09 -19.46 21.95
C HIS A 85 -23.42 -18.34 22.95
N GLY A 86 -24.67 -17.88 23.01
CA GLY A 86 -25.11 -16.87 23.96
C GLY A 86 -24.30 -15.59 23.89
N ARG A 87 -23.94 -15.09 22.69
CA ARG A 87 -23.30 -13.78 22.55
C ARG A 87 -24.34 -12.68 22.76
N PRO A 88 -24.48 -12.05 23.95
CA PRO A 88 -25.39 -10.92 24.06
C PRO A 88 -24.97 -9.86 23.06
N ALA A 89 -25.92 -9.27 22.33
CA ALA A 89 -25.74 -7.97 21.72
C ALA A 89 -25.32 -7.06 22.85
N VAL A 90 -24.08 -6.58 22.80
CA VAL A 90 -23.56 -5.63 23.77
C VAL A 90 -24.50 -4.43 23.73
N ARG A 91 -25.42 -4.37 24.71
CA ARG A 91 -26.27 -3.21 24.95
C ARG A 91 -25.35 -2.08 25.35
N THR A 92 -25.34 -1.04 24.52
CA THR A 92 -24.57 0.21 24.67
C THR A 92 -23.05 0.04 24.58
N GLY A 93 -22.40 0.79 23.68
CA GLY A 93 -20.95 0.86 23.51
C GLY A 93 -20.20 1.48 24.70
N ARG A 94 -20.69 1.29 25.93
CA ARG A 94 -20.09 1.76 27.19
C ARG A 94 -18.89 0.92 27.64
N GLY A 95 -18.62 -0.22 26.97
CA GLY A 95 -17.61 -1.20 27.37
C GLY A 95 -16.22 -1.05 26.76
N VAL A 96 -15.92 0.00 25.99
CA VAL A 96 -14.56 0.17 25.46
C VAL A 96 -13.65 0.63 26.60
N VAL A 97 -12.67 -0.21 26.97
CA VAL A 97 -11.69 0.12 28.01
C VAL A 97 -10.71 1.15 27.44
N SER A 98 -10.38 2.19 28.21
CA SER A 98 -9.37 3.19 27.80
C SER A 98 -8.01 2.54 27.54
N LEU A 99 -7.18 3.16 26.69
CA LEU A 99 -5.78 2.77 26.61
C LEU A 99 -5.10 3.06 27.95
N PRO A 100 -4.18 2.20 28.42
CA PRO A 100 -3.36 2.51 29.58
C PRO A 100 -2.57 3.79 29.30
N ALA A 101 -2.56 4.72 30.26
CA ALA A 101 -1.75 5.92 30.16
C ALA A 101 -0.27 5.51 30.12
N THR A 102 0.36 5.65 28.96
CA THR A 102 1.81 5.47 28.79
C THR A 102 2.45 6.83 28.54
N ALA A 103 3.52 7.12 29.27
CA ALA A 103 4.23 8.38 29.11
C ALA A 103 4.63 8.57 27.64
N PRO A 104 4.34 9.75 27.03
CA PRO A 104 4.70 10.04 25.65
C PRO A 104 6.21 9.89 25.44
N PRO A 105 6.68 9.41 24.29
CA PRO A 105 8.10 9.50 23.95
C PRO A 105 8.55 10.97 24.04
N ALA A 106 9.75 11.18 24.57
CA ALA A 106 10.30 12.53 24.77
C ALA A 106 10.61 13.25 23.44
N SER A 107 10.72 12.52 22.32
CA SER A 107 11.06 13.04 21.00
C SER A 107 10.42 12.21 19.88
N THR A 108 10.59 12.64 18.63
CA THR A 108 10.16 11.93 17.41
C THR A 108 11.38 11.44 16.61
N PRO A 109 11.24 10.48 15.68
CA PRO A 109 12.35 9.94 14.89
C PRO A 109 12.77 10.91 13.75
N GLU A 110 13.27 12.09 14.10
CA GLU A 110 13.64 13.15 13.14
C GLU A 110 14.71 12.70 12.14
N SER A 111 15.65 11.85 12.57
CA SER A 111 16.72 11.31 11.73
C SER A 111 16.31 10.14 10.83
N ALA A 112 15.07 9.64 10.93
CA ALA A 112 14.63 8.50 10.11
C ALA A 112 14.68 8.84 8.62
N GLN A 113 15.28 7.97 7.80
CA GLN A 113 15.33 8.13 6.34
C GLN A 113 14.41 7.14 5.63
N SER A 114 13.96 6.12 6.36
CA SER A 114 13.03 5.09 5.89
C SER A 114 11.93 4.78 6.91
N LEU A 115 10.91 4.03 6.47
CA LEU A 115 9.89 3.50 7.36
C LEU A 115 10.48 2.45 8.32
N ASN A 116 11.56 1.77 7.91
CA ASN A 116 12.31 0.84 8.76
C ASN A 116 12.96 1.60 9.91
N ASP A 117 13.64 2.71 9.63
CA ASP A 117 14.26 3.54 10.66
C ASP A 117 13.24 4.06 11.66
N MET A 118 12.06 4.48 11.17
CA MET A 118 10.96 4.94 12.01
C MET A 118 10.49 3.85 12.98
N LEU A 119 10.21 2.63 12.50
CA LEU A 119 9.81 1.52 13.36
C LEU A 119 10.94 1.12 14.33
N ASN A 120 12.16 1.00 13.84
CA ASN A 120 13.34 0.62 14.63
C ASN A 120 13.65 1.63 15.73
N TRP A 121 13.44 2.92 15.46
CA TRP A 121 13.58 3.97 16.47
C TRP A 121 12.62 3.74 17.65
N HIS A 122 11.34 3.47 17.37
CA HIS A 122 10.36 3.17 18.44
C HIS A 122 10.66 1.86 19.16
N VAL A 123 11.19 0.85 18.48
CA VAL A 123 11.62 -0.41 19.10
C VAL A 123 12.80 -0.17 20.05
N GLY A 124 13.73 0.72 19.70
CA GLY A 124 14.86 1.09 20.56
C GLY A 124 14.45 1.99 21.74
N ALA A 125 13.57 2.96 21.51
CA ALA A 125 13.21 3.97 22.49
C ALA A 125 12.03 3.58 23.40
N THR A 126 10.98 2.95 22.84
CA THR A 126 9.71 2.67 23.53
C THR A 126 9.09 1.33 23.10
N PRO A 127 9.79 0.17 23.26
CA PRO A 127 9.33 -1.12 22.74
C PRO A 127 8.00 -1.60 23.34
N ASP A 128 7.72 -1.28 24.60
CA ASP A 128 6.52 -1.76 25.31
C ASP A 128 5.31 -0.82 25.17
N ARG A 129 5.50 0.35 24.56
CA ARG A 129 4.42 1.31 24.32
C ARG A 129 3.43 0.73 23.32
N ILE A 130 2.14 0.76 23.66
CA ILE A 130 1.06 0.33 22.77
C ILE A 130 0.96 1.30 21.61
N HIS A 131 1.10 0.77 20.39
CA HIS A 131 0.94 1.50 19.14
C HIS A 131 -0.46 1.29 18.56
N LEU A 132 -0.93 0.03 18.52
CA LEU A 132 -2.20 -0.32 17.91
C LEU A 132 -3.14 -0.92 18.95
N ARG A 133 -4.39 -0.49 18.90
CA ARG A 133 -5.53 -1.19 19.50
C ARG A 133 -6.54 -1.50 18.41
N ILE A 134 -6.69 -2.77 18.10
CA ILE A 134 -7.62 -3.25 17.08
C ILE A 134 -8.90 -3.67 17.80
N LEU A 135 -9.98 -2.94 17.53
CA LEU A 135 -11.27 -3.18 18.13
C LEU A 135 -11.95 -4.37 17.47
N ASP A 136 -12.57 -5.23 18.27
CA ASP A 136 -13.38 -6.32 17.77
C ASP A 136 -14.62 -5.78 17.04
N ASP A 137 -14.83 -6.25 15.82
CA ASP A 137 -15.93 -5.80 14.97
C ASP A 137 -17.30 -6.18 15.54
N ALA A 138 -17.40 -7.28 16.31
CA ALA A 138 -18.63 -7.66 17.01
C ALA A 138 -18.89 -6.80 18.27
N GLY A 139 -17.90 -6.02 18.72
CA GLY A 139 -18.03 -5.10 19.83
C GLY A 139 -17.75 -5.68 21.20
N ASP A 140 -17.17 -6.88 21.26
CA ASP A 140 -16.76 -7.48 22.53
C ASP A 140 -15.37 -6.94 22.93
N PRO A 141 -15.28 -6.12 23.99
CA PRO A 141 -14.01 -5.53 24.43
C PRO A 141 -12.96 -6.57 24.80
N ALA A 142 -13.37 -7.78 25.22
CA ALA A 142 -12.46 -8.87 25.57
C ALA A 142 -11.68 -9.41 24.36
N ASN A 143 -12.20 -9.19 23.15
CA ASN A 143 -11.57 -9.62 21.90
C ASN A 143 -10.74 -8.52 21.22
N ASN A 144 -10.63 -7.34 21.85
CA ASN A 144 -9.74 -6.29 21.35
C ASN A 144 -8.28 -6.77 21.38
N SER A 145 -7.50 -6.40 20.37
CA SER A 145 -6.09 -6.79 20.27
C SER A 145 -5.18 -5.56 20.36
N ASP A 146 -4.39 -5.50 21.42
CA ASP A 146 -3.36 -4.48 21.60
C ASP A 146 -2.02 -4.98 21.06
N MET A 147 -1.25 -4.07 20.46
CA MET A 147 0.10 -4.32 19.96
C MET A 147 1.04 -3.18 20.33
N SER A 148 2.14 -3.51 21.01
CA SER A 148 3.26 -2.59 21.20
C SER A 148 4.14 -2.50 19.96
N TYR A 149 5.01 -1.49 19.92
CA TYR A 149 6.04 -1.37 18.88
C TYR A 149 6.94 -2.62 18.80
N GLY A 150 7.37 -3.12 19.96
CA GLY A 150 8.18 -4.33 20.05
C GLY A 150 7.44 -5.58 19.56
N ALA A 151 6.14 -5.71 19.86
CA ALA A 151 5.32 -6.81 19.36
C ALA A 151 5.15 -6.74 17.83
N LEU A 152 4.81 -5.55 17.30
CA LEU A 152 4.70 -5.32 15.86
C LEU A 152 6.00 -5.68 15.14
N HIS A 153 7.14 -5.21 15.64
CA HIS A 153 8.44 -5.49 15.03
C HIS A 153 8.79 -6.99 15.07
N ARG A 154 8.60 -7.67 16.21
CA ARG A 154 8.90 -9.11 16.31
C ARG A 154 8.06 -9.94 15.34
N GLU A 155 6.76 -9.70 15.28
CA GLU A 155 5.87 -10.41 14.34
C GLU A 155 6.18 -10.06 12.89
N ALA A 156 6.46 -8.79 12.60
CA ALA A 156 6.86 -8.33 11.27
C ALA A 156 8.19 -8.95 10.83
N ALA A 157 9.14 -9.13 11.74
CA ALA A 157 10.42 -9.79 11.47
C ALA A 157 10.23 -11.27 11.11
N ALA A 158 9.31 -11.97 11.78
CA ALA A 158 8.95 -13.34 11.40
C ALA A 158 8.32 -13.40 10.00
N VAL A 159 7.43 -12.46 9.66
CA VAL A 159 6.90 -12.34 8.29
C VAL A 159 8.00 -12.01 7.29
N ALA A 160 8.91 -11.08 7.60
CA ALA A 160 10.04 -10.74 6.75
C ALA A 160 10.93 -11.96 6.46
N ALA A 161 11.19 -12.79 7.48
CA ALA A 161 11.88 -14.06 7.30
C ALA A 161 11.11 -15.03 6.39
N GLY A 162 9.79 -15.13 6.55
CA GLY A 162 8.92 -15.87 5.64
C GLY A 162 8.96 -15.36 4.20
N LEU A 163 9.02 -14.04 3.99
CA LEU A 163 9.14 -13.42 2.66
C LEU A 163 10.48 -13.76 2.01
N VAL A 164 11.59 -13.67 2.76
CA VAL A 164 12.92 -14.13 2.30
C VAL A 164 12.89 -15.61 1.95
N ALA A 165 12.21 -16.43 2.76
CA ALA A 165 12.04 -17.87 2.52
C ALA A 165 11.26 -18.17 1.23
N HIS A 166 10.46 -17.22 0.74
CA HIS A 166 9.74 -17.27 -0.54
C HIS A 166 10.46 -16.48 -1.66
N ASP A 167 11.76 -16.24 -1.51
CA ASP A 167 12.60 -15.57 -2.50
C ASP A 167 12.19 -14.14 -2.85
N VAL A 168 11.44 -13.46 -1.98
CA VAL A 168 11.16 -12.03 -2.10
C VAL A 168 12.46 -11.27 -1.86
N VAL A 169 12.76 -10.32 -2.74
CA VAL A 169 13.95 -9.47 -2.65
C VAL A 169 13.55 -7.99 -2.56
N PRO A 170 14.45 -7.11 -2.07
CA PRO A 170 14.18 -5.68 -1.98
C PRO A 170 13.77 -5.09 -3.33
N GLY A 171 12.82 -4.15 -3.30
CA GLY A 171 12.22 -3.53 -4.48
C GLY A 171 11.14 -4.36 -5.19
N GLU A 172 10.94 -5.64 -4.86
CA GLU A 172 9.81 -6.40 -5.41
C GLU A 172 8.48 -6.00 -4.77
N ALA A 173 7.42 -5.98 -5.58
CA ALA A 173 6.08 -5.64 -5.12
C ALA A 173 5.37 -6.84 -4.46
N VAL A 174 4.87 -6.66 -3.25
CA VAL A 174 4.05 -7.63 -2.51
C VAL A 174 2.64 -7.05 -2.31
N ALA A 175 1.65 -7.70 -2.91
CA ALA A 175 0.27 -7.27 -2.79
C ALA A 175 -0.36 -7.77 -1.49
N ILE A 176 -1.06 -6.89 -0.79
CA ILE A 176 -1.69 -7.16 0.51
C ILE A 176 -3.20 -6.97 0.36
N MET A 177 -3.94 -8.08 0.32
CA MET A 177 -5.39 -8.12 0.23
C MET A 177 -5.96 -8.69 1.53
N LEU A 178 -5.81 -7.91 2.61
CA LEU A 178 -6.23 -8.28 3.96
C LEU A 178 -7.21 -7.23 4.50
N PRO A 179 -8.18 -7.64 5.36
CA PRO A 179 -9.03 -6.70 6.08
C PRO A 179 -8.20 -5.92 7.12
N THR A 180 -8.81 -4.91 7.73
CA THR A 180 -8.20 -4.19 8.86
C THR A 180 -8.09 -5.14 10.06
N SER A 181 -6.91 -5.71 10.26
CA SER A 181 -6.63 -6.71 11.29
C SER A 181 -5.15 -6.70 11.66
N ARG A 182 -4.79 -7.40 12.75
CA ARG A 182 -3.39 -7.60 13.19
C ARG A 182 -2.51 -8.11 12.05
N ALA A 183 -3.02 -9.08 11.30
CA ALA A 183 -2.32 -9.68 10.18
C ALA A 183 -1.98 -8.66 9.08
N TYR A 184 -2.83 -7.65 8.83
CA TYR A 184 -2.52 -6.57 7.88
C TYR A 184 -1.28 -5.78 8.33
N PHE A 185 -1.30 -5.28 9.58
CA PHE A 185 -0.23 -4.43 10.10
C PHE A 185 1.12 -5.17 10.14
N VAL A 186 1.10 -6.41 10.63
CA VAL A 186 2.27 -7.29 10.66
C VAL A 186 2.78 -7.59 9.25
N THR A 187 1.90 -7.90 8.31
CA THR A 187 2.29 -8.20 6.92
C THR A 187 2.90 -6.98 6.25
N PHE A 188 2.26 -5.82 6.37
CA PHE A 188 2.78 -4.58 5.78
C PHE A 188 4.16 -4.23 6.35
N ALA A 189 4.30 -4.28 7.68
CA ALA A 189 5.59 -4.03 8.33
C ALA A 189 6.65 -5.05 7.90
N GLY A 190 6.30 -6.34 7.76
CA GLY A 190 7.24 -7.37 7.31
C GLY A 190 7.71 -7.17 5.87
N VAL A 191 6.82 -6.72 4.98
CA VAL A 191 7.17 -6.35 3.59
C VAL A 191 8.14 -5.17 3.56
N VAL A 192 7.88 -4.15 4.37
CA VAL A 192 8.75 -2.97 4.50
C VAL A 192 10.11 -3.35 5.12
N LEU A 193 10.14 -4.21 6.14
CA LEU A 193 11.35 -4.69 6.80
C LEU A 193 12.30 -5.43 5.84
N VAL A 194 11.79 -6.20 4.89
CA VAL A 194 12.60 -6.88 3.86
C VAL A 194 12.98 -5.95 2.69
N GLY A 195 12.62 -4.66 2.74
CA GLY A 195 12.85 -3.68 1.68
C GLY A 195 12.00 -3.91 0.42
N ALA A 196 10.94 -4.72 0.51
CA ALA A 196 9.98 -4.93 -0.57
C ALA A 196 8.91 -3.84 -0.56
N VAL A 197 8.16 -3.72 -1.66
CA VAL A 197 7.20 -2.63 -1.86
C VAL A 197 5.78 -3.14 -1.59
N PRO A 198 5.12 -2.73 -0.50
CA PRO A 198 3.73 -3.10 -0.25
C PRO A 198 2.80 -2.49 -1.30
N VAL A 199 1.82 -3.29 -1.74
CA VAL A 199 0.74 -2.88 -2.66
C VAL A 199 -0.60 -3.22 -2.02
N PRO A 200 -1.19 -2.31 -1.23
CA PRO A 200 -2.50 -2.53 -0.63
C PRO A 200 -3.58 -2.71 -1.70
N VAL A 201 -4.40 -3.76 -1.57
CA VAL A 201 -5.54 -4.03 -2.46
C VAL A 201 -6.79 -4.31 -1.64
N TYR A 202 -7.94 -3.89 -2.18
CA TYR A 202 -9.24 -4.13 -1.58
C TYR A 202 -9.61 -5.64 -1.62
N PRO A 203 -10.16 -6.25 -0.55
CA PRO A 203 -10.81 -7.55 -0.64
C PRO A 203 -12.19 -7.47 -1.33
N PRO A 204 -12.70 -8.54 -1.96
CA PRO A 204 -14.01 -8.52 -2.61
C PRO A 204 -15.15 -8.31 -1.59
N ALA A 205 -16.06 -7.37 -1.90
CA ALA A 205 -17.17 -7.02 -1.01
C ALA A 205 -18.36 -7.97 -1.12
N ARG A 206 -18.59 -8.58 -2.29
CA ARG A 206 -19.78 -9.39 -2.63
C ARG A 206 -19.47 -10.41 -3.73
N PRO A 207 -20.07 -11.62 -3.70
CA PRO A 207 -19.93 -12.59 -4.78
C PRO A 207 -20.46 -12.07 -6.13
N SER A 208 -21.55 -11.31 -6.14
CA SER A 208 -22.12 -10.70 -7.36
C SER A 208 -21.21 -9.68 -8.05
N GLN A 209 -20.25 -9.08 -7.33
CA GLN A 209 -19.26 -8.12 -7.85
C GLN A 209 -17.89 -8.75 -8.10
N LEU A 210 -17.75 -10.04 -7.84
CA LEU A 210 -16.49 -10.78 -7.88
C LEU A 210 -15.78 -10.71 -9.25
N PRO A 211 -16.48 -10.81 -10.40
CA PRO A 211 -15.78 -10.76 -11.69
C PRO A 211 -15.13 -9.40 -12.01
N ASP A 212 -15.83 -8.29 -11.73
CA ASP A 212 -15.28 -6.94 -11.91
C ASP A 212 -14.14 -6.67 -10.96
N HIS A 213 -14.29 -7.10 -9.71
CA HIS A 213 -13.24 -7.05 -8.71
C HIS A 213 -11.98 -7.80 -9.18
N LEU A 214 -12.14 -9.06 -9.63
CA LEU A 214 -11.05 -9.87 -10.16
C LEU A 214 -10.33 -9.23 -11.35
N ARG A 215 -11.08 -8.69 -12.32
CA ARG A 215 -10.50 -7.99 -13.47
C ARG A 215 -9.64 -6.82 -13.03
N ARG A 216 -10.14 -6.02 -12.09
CA ARG A 216 -9.43 -4.86 -11.56
C ARG A 216 -8.19 -5.26 -10.77
N THR A 217 -8.31 -6.24 -9.88
CA THR A 217 -7.20 -6.76 -9.08
C THR A 217 -6.11 -7.35 -9.97
N ALA A 218 -6.46 -8.14 -10.99
CA ALA A 218 -5.48 -8.63 -11.97
C ALA A 218 -4.73 -7.50 -12.68
N GLY A 219 -5.44 -6.42 -13.05
CA GLY A 219 -4.83 -5.22 -13.63
C GLY A 219 -3.82 -4.54 -12.69
N ILE A 220 -4.18 -4.38 -11.42
CA ILE A 220 -3.30 -3.83 -10.37
C ILE A 220 -2.06 -4.71 -10.20
N LEU A 221 -2.25 -6.02 -9.98
CA LEU A 221 -1.15 -6.96 -9.76
C LEU A 221 -0.20 -7.01 -10.97
N SER A 222 -0.74 -6.95 -12.18
CA SER A 222 0.05 -6.94 -13.41
C SER A 222 0.82 -5.62 -13.60
N ASN A 223 0.22 -4.46 -13.33
CA ASN A 223 0.90 -3.16 -13.42
C ASN A 223 2.00 -3.04 -12.36
N ALA A 224 1.72 -3.47 -11.13
CA ALA A 224 2.66 -3.51 -10.01
C ALA A 224 3.79 -4.52 -10.22
N ARG A 225 3.64 -5.45 -11.18
CA ARG A 225 4.50 -6.64 -11.32
C ARG A 225 4.63 -7.39 -9.99
N ALA A 226 3.52 -7.50 -9.26
CA ALA A 226 3.49 -8.14 -7.95
C ALA A 226 4.01 -9.58 -8.04
N THR A 227 4.93 -9.95 -7.16
CA THR A 227 5.54 -11.28 -7.10
C THR A 227 4.84 -12.19 -6.11
N MET A 228 4.16 -11.60 -5.13
CA MET A 228 3.38 -12.30 -4.12
C MET A 228 2.05 -11.59 -3.85
N LEU A 229 1.01 -12.36 -3.55
CA LEU A 229 -0.27 -11.91 -3.01
C LEU A 229 -0.47 -12.54 -1.64
N VAL A 230 -0.55 -11.71 -0.61
CA VAL A 230 -0.96 -12.13 0.75
C VAL A 230 -2.45 -11.85 0.89
N THR A 231 -3.22 -12.88 1.20
CA THR A 231 -4.69 -12.83 1.23
C THR A 231 -5.25 -13.64 2.40
N VAL A 232 -6.54 -13.47 2.69
CA VAL A 232 -7.26 -14.30 3.67
C VAL A 232 -7.48 -15.74 3.16
N PRO A 233 -7.59 -16.75 4.06
CA PRO A 233 -7.76 -18.16 3.69
C PRO A 233 -8.92 -18.42 2.71
N GLU A 234 -10.04 -17.75 2.90
CA GLU A 234 -11.26 -17.89 2.10
C GLU A 234 -11.06 -17.40 0.65
N ALA A 235 -10.07 -16.55 0.42
CA ALA A 235 -9.75 -15.95 -0.88
C ALA A 235 -8.54 -16.59 -1.58
N VAL A 236 -7.93 -17.65 -1.02
CA VAL A 236 -6.77 -18.34 -1.63
C VAL A 236 -7.09 -18.93 -3.00
N THR A 237 -8.24 -19.60 -3.14
CA THR A 237 -8.71 -20.17 -4.42
C THR A 237 -8.85 -19.09 -5.50
N LEU A 238 -9.37 -17.93 -5.10
CA LEU A 238 -9.49 -16.75 -5.95
C LEU A 238 -8.11 -16.19 -6.32
N GLY A 239 -7.19 -16.14 -5.36
CA GLY A 239 -5.81 -15.75 -5.58
C GLY A 239 -5.10 -16.67 -6.59
N HIS A 240 -5.35 -17.98 -6.56
CA HIS A 240 -4.80 -18.90 -7.57
C HIS A 240 -5.36 -18.64 -8.98
N LEU A 241 -6.63 -18.22 -9.10
CA LEU A 241 -7.20 -17.77 -10.37
C LEU A 241 -6.53 -16.46 -10.85
N LEU A 242 -6.22 -15.53 -9.95
CA LEU A 242 -5.45 -14.32 -10.29
C LEU A 242 -4.03 -14.69 -10.74
N ARG A 243 -3.40 -15.64 -10.06
CA ARG A 243 -2.05 -16.15 -10.39
C ARG A 243 -1.97 -16.71 -11.81
N SER A 244 -3.02 -17.33 -12.34
CA SER A 244 -3.03 -17.82 -13.73
C SER A 244 -3.15 -16.69 -14.76
N ASN A 245 -3.60 -15.50 -14.35
CA ASN A 245 -3.77 -14.33 -15.21
C ASN A 245 -2.63 -13.30 -15.08
N VAL A 246 -1.87 -13.33 -13.99
CA VAL A 246 -0.78 -12.39 -13.71
C VAL A 246 0.56 -13.13 -13.77
N GLU A 247 1.34 -12.86 -14.82
CA GLU A 247 2.59 -13.57 -15.12
C GLU A 247 3.62 -13.49 -13.99
N SER A 248 3.81 -12.30 -13.42
CA SER A 248 4.77 -12.03 -12.33
C SER A 248 4.40 -12.69 -11.00
N LEU A 249 3.14 -13.06 -10.79
CA LEU A 249 2.67 -13.56 -9.50
C LEU A 249 3.18 -15.00 -9.26
N ARG A 250 4.21 -15.12 -8.42
CA ARG A 250 4.85 -16.39 -8.07
C ARG A 250 4.15 -17.08 -6.92
N HIS A 251 3.70 -16.34 -5.91
CA HIS A 251 3.12 -16.89 -4.69
C HIS A 251 1.75 -16.28 -4.36
N VAL A 252 0.87 -17.11 -3.81
CA VAL A 252 -0.40 -16.72 -3.18
C VAL A 252 -0.38 -17.39 -1.81
N VAL A 253 -0.36 -16.59 -0.76
CA VAL A 253 -0.10 -17.06 0.62
C VAL A 253 -1.08 -16.42 1.60
N VAL A 254 -1.20 -17.04 2.76
CA VAL A 254 -1.90 -16.47 3.92
C VAL A 254 -0.87 -16.03 4.97
N PRO A 255 -1.16 -15.02 5.81
CA PRO A 255 -0.21 -14.47 6.79
C PRO A 255 0.46 -15.53 7.66
N GLU A 256 -0.30 -16.51 8.14
CA GLU A 256 0.18 -17.58 9.04
C GLU A 256 1.27 -18.44 8.39
N SER A 257 1.21 -18.61 7.07
CA SER A 257 2.22 -19.36 6.33
C SER A 257 3.55 -18.61 6.23
N LEU A 258 3.53 -17.28 6.20
CA LEU A 258 4.75 -16.47 6.23
C LEU A 258 5.39 -16.50 7.61
N THR A 259 4.59 -16.31 8.67
CA THR A 259 5.08 -16.38 10.05
C THR A 259 5.73 -17.74 10.33
N ARG A 260 5.05 -18.85 10.01
CA ARG A 260 5.57 -20.20 10.22
C ARG A 260 6.86 -20.47 9.43
N ALA A 261 6.93 -20.00 8.18
CA ALA A 261 8.13 -20.15 7.36
C ALA A 261 9.34 -19.35 7.90
N GLY A 262 9.08 -18.30 8.70
CA GLY A 262 10.10 -17.47 9.32
C GLY A 262 10.40 -17.78 10.79
N GLU A 263 9.74 -18.77 11.39
CA GLU A 263 9.95 -19.13 12.80
C GLU A 263 11.41 -19.53 13.07
N GLY A 264 12.04 -18.87 14.06
CA GLY A 264 13.43 -19.13 14.45
C GLY A 264 14.49 -18.56 13.50
N ALA A 265 14.10 -17.93 12.39
CA ALA A 265 15.02 -17.31 11.44
C ALA A 265 15.18 -15.80 11.72
N THR A 266 16.41 -15.30 11.70
CA THR A 266 16.72 -13.86 11.78
C THR A 266 17.59 -13.47 10.59
N PRO A 267 17.00 -13.34 9.39
CA PRO A 267 17.79 -12.96 8.22
C PRO A 267 18.37 -11.56 8.42
N PRO A 268 19.56 -11.26 7.86
CA PRO A 268 20.01 -9.88 7.76
C PRO A 268 18.99 -9.11 6.93
N LEU A 269 18.38 -8.10 7.53
CA LEU A 269 17.39 -7.24 6.88
C LEU A 269 18.10 -6.03 6.25
N PRO A 270 17.72 -5.64 5.03
CA PRO A 270 18.31 -4.48 4.37
C PRO A 270 17.92 -3.17 5.06
N ARG A 271 18.81 -2.19 5.01
CA ARG A 271 18.54 -0.78 5.26
C ARG A 271 18.20 -0.12 3.91
N PRO A 272 16.91 0.17 3.64
CA PRO A 272 16.51 0.83 2.41
C PRO A 272 17.02 2.27 2.37
N ARG A 273 17.31 2.76 1.16
CA ARG A 273 17.65 4.18 0.94
C ARG A 273 16.40 5.03 0.95
N SER A 274 16.54 6.32 1.21
CA SER A 274 15.43 7.27 1.20
C SER A 274 14.71 7.34 -0.16
N GLU A 275 15.42 7.07 -1.25
CA GLU A 275 14.91 7.12 -2.63
C GLU A 275 14.28 5.80 -3.09
N ASP A 276 14.40 4.72 -2.31
CA ASP A 276 13.78 3.45 -2.66
C ASP A 276 12.25 3.54 -2.50
N LEU A 277 11.52 2.78 -3.32
CA LEU A 277 10.05 2.74 -3.26
C LEU A 277 9.59 2.11 -1.95
N ALA A 278 8.73 2.82 -1.24
CA ALA A 278 8.17 2.41 0.04
C ALA A 278 6.71 1.95 -0.07
N LEU A 279 5.98 2.40 -1.10
CA LEU A 279 4.57 2.10 -1.29
C LEU A 279 4.15 2.31 -2.75
N LEU A 280 3.34 1.39 -3.28
CA LEU A 280 2.53 1.64 -4.48
C LEU A 280 1.07 1.84 -4.09
N GLN A 281 0.64 3.09 -4.03
CA GLN A 281 -0.73 3.45 -3.68
C GLN A 281 -1.59 3.49 -4.94
N TYR A 282 -2.48 2.51 -5.10
CA TYR A 282 -3.36 2.48 -6.27
C TYR A 282 -4.58 3.37 -6.09
N THR A 283 -4.79 4.27 -7.04
CA THR A 283 -6.00 5.10 -7.12
C THR A 283 -6.95 4.55 -8.18
N SER A 284 -8.23 4.87 -8.06
CA SER A 284 -9.26 4.37 -8.98
C SER A 284 -9.14 4.90 -10.42
N GLY A 285 -8.38 5.98 -10.64
CA GLY A 285 -8.16 6.59 -11.95
C GLY A 285 -9.44 7.17 -12.56
N SER A 286 -9.39 8.40 -13.09
CA SER A 286 -10.56 9.02 -13.75
C SER A 286 -11.02 8.30 -15.03
N THR A 287 -10.14 7.47 -15.62
CA THR A 287 -10.40 6.65 -16.82
C THR A 287 -10.86 5.21 -16.51
N GLY A 288 -11.01 4.86 -15.22
CA GLY A 288 -11.41 3.52 -14.78
C GLY A 288 -10.30 2.46 -14.75
N GLN A 289 -9.11 2.77 -15.28
CA GLN A 289 -7.91 1.94 -15.11
C GLN A 289 -7.15 2.39 -13.85
N PRO A 290 -6.85 1.47 -12.90
CA PRO A 290 -6.10 1.82 -11.70
C PRO A 290 -4.70 2.36 -12.04
N LYS A 291 -4.30 3.45 -11.36
CA LYS A 291 -2.95 4.01 -11.48
C LYS A 291 -2.22 3.80 -10.15
N GLY A 292 -1.04 3.18 -10.19
CA GLY A 292 -0.19 3.03 -9.01
C GLY A 292 0.67 4.28 -8.83
N VAL A 293 0.40 5.08 -7.81
CA VAL A 293 1.27 6.20 -7.42
C VAL A 293 2.52 5.62 -6.77
N ALA A 294 3.69 5.97 -7.31
CA ALA A 294 4.98 5.48 -6.81
C ALA A 294 5.49 6.41 -5.71
N LEU A 295 5.51 5.94 -4.47
CA LEU A 295 5.93 6.72 -3.31
C LEU A 295 7.22 6.16 -2.72
N THR A 296 8.25 6.99 -2.63
CA THR A 296 9.52 6.66 -1.98
C THR A 296 9.41 6.84 -0.46
N HIS A 297 10.37 6.30 0.28
CA HIS A 297 10.49 6.56 1.72
C HIS A 297 10.56 8.06 2.02
N ARG A 298 11.34 8.80 1.22
CA ARG A 298 11.47 10.25 1.30
C ARG A 298 10.14 10.96 1.13
N ASN A 299 9.33 10.59 0.14
CA ASN A 299 8.03 11.24 -0.10
C ASN A 299 7.09 11.07 1.10
N LEU A 300 6.97 9.83 1.61
CA LEU A 300 6.10 9.50 2.73
C LEU A 300 6.53 10.23 4.01
N LEU A 301 7.82 10.14 4.37
CA LEU A 301 8.34 10.78 5.59
C LEU A 301 8.26 12.31 5.50
N ALA A 302 8.51 12.89 4.33
CA ALA A 302 8.32 14.33 4.14
C ALA A 302 6.87 14.75 4.44
N ASN A 303 5.89 13.99 3.95
CA ASN A 303 4.47 14.32 4.15
C ASN A 303 4.02 14.11 5.60
N ILE A 304 4.38 12.97 6.20
CA ILE A 304 4.05 12.63 7.59
C ILE A 304 4.57 13.71 8.56
N ARG A 305 5.82 14.15 8.38
CA ARG A 305 6.43 15.18 9.22
C ARG A 305 5.66 16.49 9.18
N VAL A 306 5.43 17.03 7.99
CA VAL A 306 4.79 18.35 7.85
C VAL A 306 3.31 18.31 8.24
N MET A 307 2.61 17.19 8.00
CA MET A 307 1.24 17.00 8.46
C MET A 307 1.14 17.00 9.98
N GLY A 308 1.99 16.22 10.66
CA GLY A 308 1.95 16.19 12.12
C GLY A 308 2.43 17.48 12.76
N GLN A 309 3.37 18.20 12.14
CA GLN A 309 3.72 19.57 12.55
C GLN A 309 2.51 20.50 12.43
N ALA A 310 1.80 20.49 11.29
CA ALA A 310 0.60 21.28 11.09
C ALA A 310 -0.53 20.90 12.06
N ALA A 311 -0.61 19.62 12.44
CA ALA A 311 -1.56 19.10 13.43
C ALA A 311 -1.15 19.39 14.89
N GLY A 312 0.10 19.81 15.14
CA GLY A 312 0.69 19.81 16.48
C GLY A 312 0.62 18.43 17.13
N ALA A 313 0.84 17.37 16.35
CA ALA A 313 0.72 15.99 16.78
C ALA A 313 1.87 15.62 17.72
N THR A 314 1.54 14.97 18.83
CA THR A 314 2.51 14.54 19.84
C THR A 314 2.14 13.17 20.37
N GLY A 315 3.08 12.49 21.05
CA GLY A 315 2.80 11.21 21.69
C GLY A 315 1.74 11.27 22.80
N SER A 316 1.24 12.44 23.21
CA SER A 316 0.11 12.54 24.14
C SER A 316 -1.25 12.50 23.45
N ASP A 317 -1.30 12.61 22.13
CA ASP A 317 -2.53 12.43 21.37
C ASP A 317 -2.93 10.94 21.29
N THR A 318 -4.21 10.71 21.00
CA THR A 318 -4.76 9.38 20.66
C THR A 318 -5.60 9.53 19.39
N PHE A 319 -5.40 8.64 18.42
CA PHE A 319 -6.12 8.67 17.15
C PHE A 319 -7.12 7.52 17.07
N VAL A 320 -8.36 7.80 16.66
CA VAL A 320 -9.36 6.77 16.33
C VAL A 320 -9.57 6.74 14.82
N SER A 321 -9.55 5.56 14.20
CA SER A 321 -9.79 5.41 12.77
C SER A 321 -10.62 4.17 12.45
N TRP A 322 -11.54 4.32 11.51
CA TRP A 322 -12.19 3.22 10.80
C TRP A 322 -11.83 3.23 9.31
N LEU A 323 -10.96 4.16 8.90
CA LEU A 323 -10.64 4.37 7.50
C LEU A 323 -9.90 3.15 6.94
N PRO A 324 -10.20 2.76 5.69
CA PRO A 324 -9.59 1.56 5.16
C PRO A 324 -8.08 1.74 4.91
N LEU A 325 -7.29 0.73 5.27
CA LEU A 325 -5.83 0.73 5.12
C LEU A 325 -5.36 0.56 3.65
N TYR A 326 -6.27 0.36 2.71
CA TYR A 326 -5.96 0.40 1.28
C TYR A 326 -6.15 1.79 0.65
N HIS A 327 -6.60 2.77 1.44
CA HIS A 327 -6.64 4.19 1.05
C HIS A 327 -5.55 4.98 1.78
N ASP A 328 -5.06 6.02 1.11
CA ASP A 328 -4.00 6.92 1.58
C ASP A 328 -4.29 7.55 2.95
N MET A 329 -5.51 8.06 3.19
CA MET A 329 -5.90 8.69 4.45
C MET A 329 -5.88 7.72 5.64
N GLY A 330 -6.27 6.46 5.41
CA GLY A 330 -6.22 5.43 6.46
C GLY A 330 -4.82 4.88 6.68
N LEU A 331 -4.09 4.59 5.61
CA LEU A 331 -2.75 4.02 5.67
C LEU A 331 -1.70 5.05 6.12
N ILE A 332 -1.54 6.11 5.33
CA ILE A 332 -0.48 7.09 5.52
C ILE A 332 -0.88 8.07 6.62
N GLY A 333 -2.09 8.65 6.52
CA GLY A 333 -2.57 9.65 7.47
C GLY A 333 -2.76 9.10 8.87
N ALA A 334 -3.63 8.08 9.03
CA ALA A 334 -3.92 7.53 10.34
C ALA A 334 -2.79 6.62 10.87
N TRP A 335 -2.36 5.59 10.14
CA TRP A 335 -1.42 4.62 10.72
C TRP A 335 0.05 5.06 10.69
N LEU A 336 0.62 5.37 9.52
CA LEU A 336 2.04 5.75 9.44
C LEU A 336 2.30 7.09 10.13
N GLY A 337 1.37 8.04 10.04
CA GLY A 337 1.39 9.29 10.79
C GLY A 337 1.44 9.04 12.30
N CYS A 338 0.54 8.22 12.84
CA CYS A 338 0.55 7.89 14.26
C CYS A 338 1.85 7.19 14.69
N MET A 339 2.37 6.30 13.84
CA MET A 339 3.62 5.59 14.10
C MET A 339 4.78 6.57 14.27
N TYR A 340 4.90 7.59 13.41
CA TYR A 340 5.98 8.58 13.50
C TYR A 340 5.94 9.41 14.80
N PHE A 341 4.75 9.87 15.21
CA PHE A 341 4.61 10.75 16.38
C PHE A 341 4.45 9.99 17.70
N GLY A 342 4.53 8.65 17.68
CA GLY A 342 4.29 7.85 18.88
C GLY A 342 2.83 7.86 19.35
N VAL A 343 1.89 8.27 18.51
CA VAL A 343 0.46 8.37 18.83
C VAL A 343 -0.16 6.97 18.82
N PRO A 344 -0.86 6.54 19.87
CA PRO A 344 -1.63 5.29 19.81
C PRO A 344 -2.79 5.40 18.83
N LEU A 345 -2.90 4.41 17.94
CA LEU A 345 -3.99 4.28 16.98
C LEU A 345 -4.99 3.20 17.44
N VAL A 346 -6.20 3.64 17.72
CA VAL A 346 -7.37 2.78 17.94
C VAL A 346 -8.08 2.60 16.61
N VAL A 347 -8.20 1.36 16.15
CA VAL A 347 -8.71 1.05 14.81
C VAL A 347 -9.86 0.05 14.85
N MET A 348 -10.89 0.27 14.03
CA MET A 348 -11.96 -0.69 13.75
C MET A 348 -12.09 -0.91 12.23
N SER A 349 -12.81 -1.95 11.79
CA SER A 349 -13.02 -2.12 10.36
C SER A 349 -13.98 -1.06 9.80
N PRO A 350 -13.84 -0.69 8.51
CA PRO A 350 -14.80 0.19 7.85
C PRO A 350 -16.23 -0.39 7.87
N GLN A 351 -16.36 -1.72 7.87
CA GLN A 351 -17.66 -2.40 7.92
C GLN A 351 -18.34 -2.20 9.27
N ALA A 352 -17.59 -2.30 10.38
CA ALA A 352 -18.12 -2.05 11.71
C ALA A 352 -18.69 -0.62 11.84
N PHE A 353 -18.01 0.38 11.28
CA PHE A 353 -18.51 1.75 11.22
C PHE A 353 -19.78 1.89 10.35
N LEU A 354 -19.76 1.34 9.13
CA LEU A 354 -20.89 1.46 8.20
C LEU A 354 -22.17 0.80 8.71
N ILE A 355 -22.04 -0.30 9.48
CA ILE A 355 -23.17 -0.95 10.14
C ILE A 355 -23.68 -0.08 11.29
N ARG A 356 -22.77 0.36 12.17
CA ARG A 356 -23.14 1.08 13.39
C ARG A 356 -22.24 2.32 13.61
N PRO A 357 -22.60 3.47 13.03
CA PRO A 357 -21.79 4.69 13.09
C PRO A 357 -21.54 5.21 14.51
N SER A 358 -22.44 4.94 15.45
CA SER A 358 -22.29 5.32 16.87
C SER A 358 -21.03 4.73 17.51
N ARG A 359 -20.53 3.58 17.02
CA ARG A 359 -19.28 2.96 17.50
C ARG A 359 -18.07 3.87 17.34
N TRP A 360 -18.02 4.68 16.29
CA TRP A 360 -16.92 5.61 16.07
C TRP A 360 -16.85 6.66 17.18
N LEU A 361 -17.99 7.25 17.53
CA LEU A 361 -18.09 8.25 18.59
C LEU A 361 -17.79 7.64 19.97
N TRP A 362 -18.30 6.43 20.25
CA TRP A 362 -18.00 5.73 21.49
C TRP A 362 -16.53 5.32 21.61
N ALA A 363 -15.87 4.97 20.50
CA ALA A 363 -14.42 4.71 20.50
C ALA A 363 -13.61 5.98 20.82
N ILE A 364 -14.05 7.15 20.30
CA ILE A 364 -13.47 8.45 20.63
C ILE A 364 -13.63 8.74 22.12
N HIS A 365 -14.86 8.64 22.65
CA HIS A 365 -15.17 8.85 24.05
C HIS A 365 -14.31 7.97 24.97
N ALA A 366 -14.33 6.66 24.74
CA ALA A 366 -13.71 5.69 25.63
C ALA A 366 -12.18 5.77 25.69
N ASN A 367 -11.54 6.16 24.58
CA ASN A 367 -10.09 6.30 24.51
C ASN A 367 -9.65 7.77 24.64
N ARG A 368 -10.58 8.67 24.98
CA ARG A 368 -10.40 10.13 25.01
C ARG A 368 -9.62 10.63 23.79
N ALA A 369 -10.00 10.13 22.61
CA ALA A 369 -9.28 10.40 21.38
C ALA A 369 -9.27 11.90 21.08
N THR A 370 -8.10 12.39 20.67
CA THR A 370 -7.88 13.80 20.36
C THR A 370 -7.97 14.06 18.87
N MET A 371 -7.70 13.05 18.06
CA MET A 371 -7.73 13.13 16.61
C MET A 371 -8.55 11.99 16.00
N SER A 372 -9.26 12.30 14.92
CA SER A 372 -9.92 11.30 14.08
C SER A 372 -10.19 11.90 12.71
N ALA A 373 -10.23 11.06 11.68
CA ALA A 373 -10.47 11.48 10.30
C ALA A 373 -11.65 10.74 9.68
N GLY A 374 -12.36 11.44 8.81
CA GLY A 374 -13.45 10.88 8.01
C GLY A 374 -13.66 11.71 6.74
N PRO A 375 -14.13 11.10 5.65
CA PRO A 375 -14.74 11.85 4.55
C PRO A 375 -16.07 12.48 4.98
N ASN A 376 -16.56 13.46 4.22
CA ASN A 376 -17.77 14.20 4.54
C ASN A 376 -18.98 13.28 4.78
N PHE A 377 -19.13 12.21 3.99
CA PHE A 377 -20.20 11.23 4.13
C PHE A 377 -20.25 10.58 5.51
N ALA A 378 -19.11 10.45 6.20
CA ALA A 378 -19.07 9.78 7.50
C ALA A 378 -19.81 10.60 8.56
N TYR A 379 -19.65 11.91 8.52
CA TYR A 379 -20.36 12.85 9.39
C TYR A 379 -21.87 12.86 9.07
N GLU A 380 -22.25 12.83 7.78
CA GLU A 380 -23.65 12.67 7.37
C GLU A 380 -24.26 11.33 7.78
N LEU A 381 -23.47 10.25 7.77
CA LEU A 381 -23.93 8.94 8.21
C LEU A 381 -24.22 8.94 9.72
N CYS A 382 -23.40 9.62 10.52
CA CYS A 382 -23.68 9.86 11.94
C CYS A 382 -24.98 10.66 12.11
N LEU A 383 -25.17 11.73 11.34
CA LEU A 383 -26.37 12.56 11.41
C LEU A 383 -27.66 11.82 11.02
N SER A 384 -27.58 10.89 10.07
CA SER A 384 -28.75 10.20 9.53
C SER A 384 -29.11 8.91 10.27
N LYS A 385 -28.14 8.18 10.83
CA LYS A 385 -28.37 6.84 11.40
C LYS A 385 -28.38 6.77 12.91
N ILE A 386 -27.64 7.63 13.60
CA ILE A 386 -27.52 7.53 15.05
C ILE A 386 -28.84 7.98 15.69
N ARG A 387 -29.38 7.18 16.60
CA ARG A 387 -30.55 7.54 17.42
C ARG A 387 -30.12 8.23 18.71
N ASP A 388 -30.97 9.07 19.28
CA ASP A 388 -30.59 9.92 20.43
C ASP A 388 -30.33 9.09 21.71
N ASP A 389 -31.00 7.96 21.90
CA ASP A 389 -30.75 7.02 22.99
C ASP A 389 -29.39 6.30 22.88
N GLU A 390 -28.82 6.20 21.68
CA GLU A 390 -27.51 5.57 21.48
C GLU A 390 -26.34 6.45 21.90
N ILE A 391 -26.55 7.76 22.02
CA ILE A 391 -25.51 8.75 22.34
C ILE A 391 -25.68 9.36 23.73
N GLU A 392 -26.64 8.87 24.52
CA GLU A 392 -26.79 9.27 25.90
C GLU A 392 -25.53 8.93 26.73
N GLY A 393 -24.95 9.96 27.36
CA GLY A 393 -23.71 9.85 28.14
C GLY A 393 -22.41 9.96 27.33
N LEU A 394 -22.50 10.27 26.03
CA LEU A 394 -21.34 10.52 25.20
C LEU A 394 -20.60 11.81 25.64
N ASP A 395 -19.26 11.76 25.61
CA ASP A 395 -18.36 12.90 25.84
C ASP A 395 -17.33 12.93 24.71
N LEU A 396 -17.37 13.99 23.91
CA LEU A 396 -16.50 14.26 22.77
C LEU A 396 -15.57 15.46 23.03
N SER A 397 -15.47 15.95 24.26
CA SER A 397 -14.67 17.13 24.63
C SER A 397 -13.16 16.98 24.35
N SER A 398 -12.66 15.74 24.31
CA SER A 398 -11.27 15.41 23.97
C SER A 398 -10.96 15.64 22.49
N TRP A 399 -11.96 15.55 21.62
CA TRP A 399 -11.77 15.56 20.17
C TRP A 399 -11.40 16.97 19.70
N ARG A 400 -10.11 17.22 19.47
CA ARG A 400 -9.58 18.53 19.05
C ARG A 400 -9.40 18.68 17.55
N LEU A 401 -9.20 17.57 16.81
CA LEU A 401 -9.03 17.58 15.35
C LEU A 401 -9.91 16.50 14.71
N ALA A 402 -11.04 16.93 14.15
CA ALA A 402 -11.98 16.14 13.36
C ALA A 402 -11.72 16.42 11.86
N TYR A 403 -10.78 15.68 11.27
CA TYR A 403 -10.41 15.90 9.88
C TYR A 403 -11.57 15.53 8.95
N ASN A 404 -11.93 16.44 8.05
CA ASN A 404 -12.94 16.22 7.00
C ASN A 404 -12.29 16.45 5.63
N GLY A 405 -12.15 15.39 4.83
CA GLY A 405 -11.43 15.48 3.55
C GLY A 405 -11.62 14.28 2.65
N ALA A 406 -10.76 14.14 1.65
CA ALA A 406 -10.85 13.15 0.56
C ALA A 406 -12.02 13.36 -0.42
N GLU A 407 -13.06 14.10 -0.10
CA GLU A 407 -14.16 14.46 -1.00
C GLU A 407 -14.60 15.92 -0.75
N PRO A 408 -15.46 16.50 -1.61
CA PRO A 408 -15.98 17.84 -1.36
C PRO A 408 -16.61 17.93 0.04
N VAL A 409 -16.15 18.91 0.80
CA VAL A 409 -16.61 19.15 2.17
C VAL A 409 -17.86 20.03 2.12
N SER A 410 -18.96 19.58 2.74
CA SER A 410 -20.23 20.33 2.73
C SER A 410 -20.33 21.23 3.94
N ALA A 411 -20.65 22.51 3.70
CA ALA A 411 -20.91 23.49 4.76
C ALA A 411 -22.09 23.07 5.65
N ASP A 412 -23.15 22.50 5.05
CA ASP A 412 -24.35 22.02 5.76
C ASP A 412 -24.02 20.88 6.73
N THR A 413 -23.19 19.93 6.28
CA THR A 413 -22.72 18.82 7.11
C THR A 413 -21.97 19.33 8.34
N ILE A 414 -21.08 20.32 8.16
CA ILE A 414 -20.30 20.91 9.26
C ILE A 414 -21.22 21.58 10.29
N GLU A 415 -22.20 22.36 9.83
CA GLU A 415 -23.21 23.03 10.67
C GLU A 415 -24.04 22.02 11.46
N ARG A 416 -24.72 21.10 10.78
CA ARG A 416 -25.61 20.15 11.44
C ARG A 416 -24.88 19.18 12.37
N PHE A 417 -23.67 18.76 12.01
CA PHE A 417 -22.86 17.89 12.87
C PHE A 417 -22.40 18.64 14.13
N GLY A 418 -21.92 19.87 13.97
CA GLY A 418 -21.55 20.73 15.09
C GLY A 418 -22.71 20.92 16.07
N ASP A 419 -23.88 21.29 15.55
CA ASP A 419 -25.07 21.56 16.37
C ASP A 419 -25.58 20.30 17.08
N ARG A 420 -25.65 19.16 16.37
CA ARG A 420 -26.16 17.90 16.94
C ARG A 420 -25.30 17.37 18.08
N PHE A 421 -23.97 17.50 17.97
CA PHE A 421 -23.04 16.89 18.93
C PHE A 421 -22.48 17.88 19.96
N ALA A 422 -22.77 19.18 19.85
CA ALA A 422 -22.39 20.19 20.83
C ALA A 422 -22.83 19.87 22.28
N PRO A 423 -24.05 19.35 22.55
CA PRO A 423 -24.45 18.96 23.90
C PRO A 423 -23.59 17.85 24.52
N TYR A 424 -22.87 17.09 23.70
CA TYR A 424 -21.96 16.02 24.12
C TYR A 424 -20.50 16.48 24.17
N GLY A 425 -20.25 17.80 24.23
CA GLY A 425 -18.92 18.39 24.37
C GLY A 425 -18.13 18.54 23.07
N PHE A 426 -18.72 18.21 21.91
CA PHE A 426 -18.06 18.44 20.63
C PHE A 426 -17.95 19.94 20.33
N ARG A 427 -16.74 20.39 19.97
CA ARG A 427 -16.47 21.78 19.60
C ARG A 427 -16.50 21.92 18.08
N ARG A 428 -17.27 22.86 17.54
CA ARG A 428 -17.33 23.12 16.08
C ARG A 428 -15.94 23.43 15.52
N GLU A 429 -15.10 24.09 16.30
CA GLU A 429 -13.72 24.46 15.97
C GLU A 429 -12.82 23.24 15.76
N ALA A 430 -13.22 22.06 16.25
CA ALA A 430 -12.49 20.81 16.01
C ALA A 430 -12.64 20.33 14.56
N ILE A 431 -13.71 20.69 13.84
CA ILE A 431 -13.87 20.31 12.44
C ILE A 431 -12.77 20.98 11.62
N THR A 432 -11.96 20.14 10.99
CA THR A 432 -10.73 20.53 10.30
C THR A 432 -10.83 20.07 8.84
N PRO A 433 -11.42 20.88 7.94
CA PRO A 433 -11.47 20.56 6.52
C PRO A 433 -10.05 20.54 5.94
N VAL A 434 -9.68 19.47 5.24
CA VAL A 434 -8.32 19.27 4.70
C VAL A 434 -8.36 18.84 3.23
N TYR A 435 -7.33 19.20 2.47
CA TYR A 435 -7.17 18.79 1.08
C TYR A 435 -5.91 17.95 0.87
N GLY A 436 -6.01 16.97 -0.02
CA GLY A 436 -5.00 15.95 -0.19
C GLY A 436 -5.32 14.94 -1.29
N LEU A 437 -4.28 14.28 -1.77
CA LEU A 437 -4.30 13.29 -2.84
C LEU A 437 -3.08 12.36 -2.75
N ALA A 438 -3.22 11.13 -3.26
CA ALA A 438 -2.16 10.14 -3.25
C ALA A 438 -0.88 10.62 -3.97
N GLU A 439 -1.01 11.42 -5.03
CA GLU A 439 0.12 12.02 -5.76
C GLU A 439 0.97 12.96 -4.88
N SER A 440 0.44 13.48 -3.78
CA SER A 440 1.17 14.23 -2.73
C SER A 440 1.43 13.36 -1.49
N SER A 441 1.50 12.03 -1.66
CA SER A 441 1.45 11.02 -0.61
C SER A 441 0.09 10.95 0.09
N VAL A 442 -0.35 12.00 0.80
CA VAL A 442 -1.72 12.09 1.32
C VAL A 442 -2.17 13.53 1.56
N GLY A 443 -1.48 14.31 2.39
CA GLY A 443 -1.88 15.67 2.78
C GLY A 443 -1.25 16.73 1.90
N LEU A 444 -1.98 17.80 1.59
CA LEU A 444 -1.48 18.93 0.80
C LEU A 444 -1.81 20.30 1.42
N ALA A 445 -3.03 20.49 1.94
CA ALA A 445 -3.43 21.73 2.60
C ALA A 445 -4.18 21.48 3.91
N PHE A 446 -3.80 22.22 4.95
CA PHE A 446 -4.31 22.10 6.33
C PHE A 446 -4.61 23.50 6.89
N PRO A 447 -5.74 23.69 7.60
CA PRO A 447 -6.06 24.97 8.20
C PRO A 447 -5.17 25.22 9.43
N PRO A 448 -4.91 26.49 9.81
CA PRO A 448 -4.26 26.81 11.08
C PRO A 448 -5.00 26.19 12.28
N LEU A 449 -4.24 25.70 13.26
CA LEU A 449 -4.79 25.06 14.46
C LEU A 449 -5.75 26.00 15.22
N GLY A 450 -6.88 25.44 15.65
CA GLY A 450 -7.87 26.14 16.49
C GLY A 450 -8.72 27.18 15.77
N ARG A 451 -8.52 27.43 14.46
CA ARG A 451 -9.32 28.40 13.70
C ARG A 451 -10.78 27.98 13.51
N GLY A 452 -11.04 26.68 13.46
CA GLY A 452 -12.32 26.13 13.03
C GLY A 452 -12.58 26.25 11.52
N PRO A 453 -13.72 25.74 11.04
CA PRO A 453 -14.05 25.72 9.62
C PRO A 453 -14.43 27.12 9.11
N VAL A 454 -13.85 27.52 7.97
CA VAL A 454 -14.20 28.76 7.26
C VAL A 454 -15.04 28.41 6.03
N ILE A 455 -16.18 29.06 5.89
CA ILE A 455 -17.12 28.86 4.77
C ILE A 455 -17.17 30.17 3.99
N ASP A 456 -16.75 30.14 2.72
CA ASP A 456 -16.90 31.29 1.82
C ASP A 456 -18.24 31.20 1.11
N ARG A 457 -19.02 32.29 1.20
CA ARG A 457 -20.35 32.41 0.62
C ARG A 457 -20.24 33.34 -0.57
N ILE A 458 -20.41 32.81 -1.77
CA ILE A 458 -20.11 33.53 -3.01
C ILE A 458 -21.33 33.71 -3.90
N ARG A 459 -21.30 34.73 -4.75
CA ARG A 459 -22.36 35.06 -5.70
C ARG A 459 -22.41 34.01 -6.80
N ARG A 460 -23.38 33.13 -6.69
CA ARG A 460 -23.55 31.95 -7.55
C ARG A 460 -23.55 32.25 -9.04
N ASP A 461 -24.30 33.27 -9.46
CA ASP A 461 -24.43 33.64 -10.87
C ASP A 461 -23.14 34.21 -11.47
N VAL A 462 -22.35 34.94 -10.67
CA VAL A 462 -21.05 35.48 -11.11
C VAL A 462 -20.05 34.33 -11.27
N PHE A 463 -19.99 33.45 -10.27
CA PHE A 463 -19.11 32.29 -10.26
C PHE A 463 -19.39 31.37 -11.46
N ALA A 464 -20.65 30.99 -11.69
CA ALA A 464 -21.03 30.09 -12.79
C ALA A 464 -20.73 30.64 -14.19
N ARG A 465 -20.69 31.98 -14.37
CA ARG A 465 -20.41 32.63 -15.66
C ARG A 465 -18.94 32.92 -15.91
N SER A 466 -18.19 33.25 -14.86
CA SER A 466 -16.86 33.85 -15.01
C SER A 466 -15.76 33.17 -14.18
N GLY A 467 -16.12 32.24 -13.30
CA GLY A 467 -15.20 31.62 -12.33
C GLY A 467 -14.77 32.58 -11.21
N GLN A 468 -15.34 33.79 -11.12
CA GLN A 468 -15.00 34.76 -10.07
C GLN A 468 -15.84 34.50 -8.80
N ALA A 469 -15.16 34.17 -7.70
CA ALA A 469 -15.71 33.90 -6.38
C ALA A 469 -15.92 35.20 -5.59
N GLU A 470 -16.87 36.04 -6.03
CA GLU A 470 -17.24 37.28 -5.33
C GLU A 470 -18.08 36.98 -4.08
N PRO A 471 -17.83 37.62 -2.91
CA PRO A 471 -18.66 37.44 -1.72
C PRO A 471 -20.14 37.77 -1.97
N ALA A 472 -21.04 36.90 -1.49
CA ALA A 472 -22.49 37.10 -1.56
C ALA A 472 -22.98 38.14 -0.55
N ARG A 473 -23.95 38.96 -0.95
CA ARG A 473 -24.63 39.89 -0.03
C ARG A 473 -25.71 39.14 0.79
N PRO A 474 -26.04 39.60 2.01
CA PRO A 474 -27.13 39.01 2.78
C PRO A 474 -28.43 38.96 1.98
N GLY A 475 -29.05 37.77 1.90
CA GLY A 475 -30.31 37.54 1.17
C GLY A 475 -30.18 37.24 -0.33
N GLU A 476 -28.98 37.32 -0.93
CA GLU A 476 -28.74 36.82 -2.29
C GLU A 476 -28.63 35.29 -2.31
N ARG A 477 -28.96 34.66 -3.44
CA ARG A 477 -28.65 33.23 -3.65
C ARG A 477 -27.14 33.05 -3.67
N ASP A 478 -26.61 32.30 -2.71
CA ASP A 478 -25.19 32.04 -2.55
C ASP A 478 -24.82 30.62 -2.99
N LEU A 479 -23.52 30.44 -3.23
CA LEU A 479 -22.88 29.14 -3.33
C LEU A 479 -21.82 29.07 -2.23
N ARG A 480 -21.71 27.93 -1.54
CA ARG A 480 -20.90 27.80 -0.32
C ARG A 480 -19.74 26.85 -0.57
N PHE A 481 -18.52 27.32 -0.38
CA PHE A 481 -17.31 26.49 -0.43
C PHE A 481 -16.58 26.54 0.90
N VAL A 482 -16.04 25.41 1.32
CA VAL A 482 -15.31 25.27 2.58
C VAL A 482 -13.81 25.44 2.32
N ALA A 483 -13.14 26.26 3.14
CA ALA A 483 -11.70 26.42 3.10
C ALA A 483 -11.03 25.12 3.57
N CYS A 484 -10.21 24.51 2.73
CA CYS A 484 -9.48 23.28 3.03
C CYS A 484 -8.10 23.53 3.66
N GLY A 485 -7.79 24.79 3.97
CA GLY A 485 -6.53 25.17 4.60
C GLY A 485 -5.48 25.72 3.65
N ARG A 486 -4.29 25.98 4.21
CA ARG A 486 -3.13 26.53 3.53
C ARG A 486 -2.17 25.41 3.10
N PRO A 487 -1.34 25.62 2.07
CA PRO A 487 -0.29 24.66 1.71
C PRO A 487 0.53 24.25 2.93
N LEU A 488 0.79 22.95 3.08
CA LEU A 488 1.67 22.45 4.12
C LEU A 488 3.08 23.06 4.00
N PRO A 489 3.84 23.22 5.10
CA PRO A 489 5.20 23.74 5.04
C PRO A 489 6.07 23.04 3.99
N GLY A 490 6.81 23.82 3.21
CA GLY A 490 7.64 23.32 2.10
C GLY A 490 6.86 22.86 0.86
N HIS A 491 5.53 23.03 0.83
CA HIS A 491 4.69 22.78 -0.33
C HIS A 491 4.14 24.10 -0.87
N GLU A 492 3.93 24.13 -2.17
CA GLU A 492 3.34 25.26 -2.87
C GLU A 492 2.11 24.78 -3.63
N ILE A 493 1.08 25.62 -3.67
CA ILE A 493 -0.13 25.41 -4.44
C ILE A 493 -0.36 26.68 -5.25
N ARG A 494 -0.67 26.51 -6.54
CA ARG A 494 -1.09 27.61 -7.41
C ARG A 494 -2.38 27.26 -8.13
N ILE A 495 -3.10 28.29 -8.54
CA ILE A 495 -4.32 28.17 -9.34
C ILE A 495 -3.99 28.68 -10.73
N VAL A 496 -4.24 27.88 -11.78
CA VAL A 496 -3.90 28.27 -13.15
C VAL A 496 -5.10 28.22 -14.10
N ASP A 497 -5.07 29.10 -15.10
CA ASP A 497 -6.06 29.15 -16.17
C ASP A 497 -5.85 28.04 -17.22
N ALA A 498 -6.67 28.06 -18.27
CA ALA A 498 -6.55 27.11 -19.38
C ALA A 498 -5.19 27.13 -20.08
N ALA A 499 -4.56 28.30 -20.18
CA ALA A 499 -3.27 28.55 -20.83
C ALA A 499 -2.06 28.28 -19.92
N GLY A 500 -2.28 28.04 -18.61
CA GLY A 500 -1.22 27.80 -17.63
C GLY A 500 -0.74 29.07 -16.92
N ASN A 501 -1.42 30.19 -17.08
CA ASN A 501 -1.10 31.41 -16.33
C ASN A 501 -1.66 31.31 -14.91
N GLU A 502 -0.87 31.74 -13.94
CA GLU A 502 -1.29 31.80 -12.55
C GLU A 502 -2.39 32.85 -12.37
N LEU A 503 -3.44 32.46 -11.67
CA LEU A 503 -4.61 33.28 -11.36
C LEU A 503 -4.47 33.87 -9.96
N GLY A 504 -4.90 35.12 -9.81
CA GLY A 504 -5.00 35.75 -8.50
C GLY A 504 -6.17 35.22 -7.67
N ASP A 505 -6.23 35.67 -6.41
CA ASP A 505 -7.26 35.28 -5.45
C ASP A 505 -8.69 35.40 -6.02
N ARG A 506 -9.56 34.50 -5.52
CA ARG A 506 -10.99 34.40 -5.87
C ARG A 506 -11.27 34.10 -7.34
N ARG A 507 -10.30 33.62 -8.12
CA ARG A 507 -10.53 33.13 -9.48
C ARG A 507 -10.40 31.61 -9.52
N GLU A 508 -11.41 30.94 -10.04
CA GLU A 508 -11.39 29.51 -10.25
C GLU A 508 -10.42 29.15 -11.38
N GLY A 509 -9.60 28.14 -11.11
CA GLY A 509 -8.74 27.50 -12.09
C GLY A 509 -8.37 26.09 -11.67
N ARG A 510 -7.42 25.51 -12.39
CA ARG A 510 -6.87 24.20 -12.03
C ARG A 510 -5.92 24.33 -10.86
N ILE A 511 -6.02 23.40 -9.92
CA ILE A 511 -5.11 23.34 -8.78
C ILE A 511 -3.86 22.57 -9.20
N GLU A 512 -2.71 23.24 -9.15
CA GLU A 512 -1.41 22.62 -9.34
C GLU A 512 -0.59 22.72 -8.05
N PHE A 513 0.26 21.73 -7.79
CA PHE A 513 1.10 21.72 -6.60
C PHE A 513 2.53 21.25 -6.88
N ARG A 514 3.45 21.62 -6.00
CA ARG A 514 4.79 21.04 -5.93
C ARG A 514 5.26 20.97 -4.48
N GLY A 515 6.18 20.05 -4.19
CA GLY A 515 6.79 19.92 -2.87
C GLY A 515 7.45 18.56 -2.62
N PRO A 516 8.14 18.39 -1.49
CA PRO A 516 8.90 17.18 -1.17
C PRO A 516 8.06 15.89 -1.10
N SER A 517 6.77 16.00 -0.81
CA SER A 517 5.85 14.86 -0.74
C SER A 517 5.31 14.40 -2.10
N ALA A 518 5.60 15.15 -3.18
CA ALA A 518 5.14 14.83 -4.52
C ALA A 518 5.77 13.53 -5.05
N THR A 519 4.94 12.69 -5.66
CA THR A 519 5.38 11.48 -6.34
C THR A 519 6.30 11.79 -7.52
N ALA A 520 7.22 10.89 -7.83
CA ALA A 520 7.97 10.92 -9.09
C ALA A 520 7.11 10.51 -10.31
N GLY A 521 5.90 10.00 -10.09
CA GLY A 521 4.96 9.63 -11.14
C GLY A 521 4.22 8.32 -10.90
N TYR A 522 3.60 7.81 -11.96
CA TYR A 522 2.85 6.56 -11.92
C TYR A 522 3.71 5.36 -12.33
N PHE A 523 3.67 4.31 -11.51
CA PHE A 523 4.44 3.09 -11.72
C PHE A 523 4.07 2.41 -13.05
N ASN A 524 5.09 2.10 -13.86
CA ASN A 524 4.93 1.51 -15.19
C ASN A 524 3.91 2.23 -16.10
N ASN A 525 3.74 3.55 -15.96
CA ASN A 525 2.81 4.32 -16.77
C ASN A 525 3.43 5.66 -17.21
N PRO A 526 4.36 5.66 -18.17
CA PRO A 526 5.07 6.87 -18.60
C PRO A 526 4.14 7.90 -19.26
N ALA A 527 3.06 7.46 -19.91
CA ALA A 527 2.09 8.37 -20.53
C ALA A 527 1.29 9.15 -19.48
N ALA A 528 0.75 8.46 -18.48
CA ALA A 528 0.06 9.14 -17.38
C ALA A 528 1.01 10.00 -16.55
N THR A 529 2.27 9.58 -16.41
CA THR A 529 3.30 10.36 -15.71
C THR A 529 3.58 11.66 -16.45
N ARG A 530 3.84 11.63 -17.77
CA ARG A 530 4.00 12.86 -18.55
C ARG A 530 2.78 13.79 -18.51
N ALA A 531 1.59 13.22 -18.42
CA ALA A 531 0.36 14.01 -18.31
C ALA A 531 0.13 14.61 -16.91
N LEU A 532 0.82 14.11 -15.88
CA LEU A 532 0.77 14.62 -14.50
C LEU A 532 1.62 15.88 -14.34
N PHE A 533 2.76 15.94 -15.03
CA PHE A 533 3.72 17.04 -14.90
C PHE A 533 3.45 18.18 -15.90
N ARG A 534 3.51 19.41 -15.40
CA ARG A 534 3.50 20.69 -16.12
C ARG A 534 4.71 21.48 -15.65
N ASP A 535 5.83 21.32 -16.36
CA ASP A 535 7.15 21.76 -15.91
C ASP A 535 7.47 21.17 -14.51
N ASP A 536 7.71 22.00 -13.51
CA ASP A 536 8.01 21.59 -12.13
C ASP A 536 6.76 21.35 -11.25
N TRP A 537 5.55 21.51 -11.82
CA TRP A 537 4.28 21.41 -11.11
C TRP A 537 3.51 20.13 -11.48
N LEU A 538 2.73 19.62 -10.53
CA LEU A 538 1.84 18.48 -10.73
C LEU A 538 0.39 18.95 -10.81
N ASP A 539 -0.31 18.51 -11.85
CA ASP A 539 -1.74 18.74 -12.05
C ASP A 539 -2.55 17.76 -11.19
N THR A 540 -3.33 18.30 -10.25
CA THR A 540 -4.19 17.49 -9.38
C THR A 540 -5.39 16.90 -10.12
N GLY A 541 -5.79 17.51 -11.23
CA GLY A 541 -7.07 17.26 -11.90
C GLY A 541 -8.29 17.87 -11.21
N ASP A 542 -8.08 18.63 -10.14
CA ASP A 542 -9.11 19.31 -9.36
C ASP A 542 -9.17 20.82 -9.72
N LEU A 543 -10.34 21.43 -9.50
CA LEU A 543 -10.61 22.85 -9.67
C LEU A 543 -10.74 23.53 -8.31
N GLY A 544 -10.27 24.77 -8.21
CA GLY A 544 -10.35 25.56 -6.99
C GLY A 544 -9.95 27.01 -7.17
N TYR A 545 -10.04 27.77 -6.09
CA TYR A 545 -9.52 29.14 -5.99
C TYR A 545 -8.86 29.34 -4.62
N THR A 546 -8.10 30.43 -4.48
CA THR A 546 -7.48 30.84 -3.21
C THR A 546 -8.09 32.11 -2.65
N VAL A 547 -8.11 32.22 -1.32
CA VAL A 547 -8.37 33.46 -0.58
C VAL A 547 -7.44 33.48 0.63
N GLU A 548 -6.58 34.49 0.75
CA GLU A 548 -5.66 34.61 1.92
C GLU A 548 -4.82 33.34 2.17
N ALA A 549 -4.36 32.73 1.07
CA ALA A 549 -3.64 31.45 1.00
C ALA A 549 -4.43 30.18 1.36
N ASP A 550 -5.70 30.29 1.76
CA ASP A 550 -6.57 29.13 1.90
C ASP A 550 -7.08 28.65 0.55
N VAL A 551 -7.07 27.33 0.35
CA VAL A 551 -7.56 26.68 -0.88
C VAL A 551 -9.02 26.27 -0.71
N TYR A 552 -9.85 26.66 -1.67
CA TYR A 552 -11.25 26.27 -1.78
C TYR A 552 -11.41 25.35 -2.99
N VAL A 553 -11.72 24.09 -2.74
CA VAL A 553 -11.89 23.08 -3.81
C VAL A 553 -13.33 23.12 -4.32
N THR A 554 -13.50 23.35 -5.62
CA THR A 554 -14.83 23.54 -6.24
C THR A 554 -15.30 22.34 -7.06
N GLY A 555 -14.38 21.44 -7.45
CA GLY A 555 -14.75 20.21 -8.14
C GLY A 555 -13.59 19.54 -8.85
N ARG A 556 -13.93 18.65 -9.80
CA ARG A 556 -12.96 17.98 -10.69
C ARG A 556 -13.14 18.45 -12.12
N ILE A 557 -12.04 18.69 -12.82
CA ILE A 557 -12.05 19.15 -14.22
C ILE A 557 -12.89 18.20 -15.09
N LYS A 558 -12.72 16.89 -14.91
CA LYS A 558 -13.43 15.87 -15.70
C LYS A 558 -14.90 15.69 -15.34
N ASP A 559 -15.30 16.23 -14.19
CA ASP A 559 -16.68 16.15 -13.72
C ASP A 559 -17.44 17.45 -14.01
N MET A 560 -16.76 18.58 -14.20
CA MET A 560 -17.38 19.85 -14.58
C MET A 560 -18.13 19.73 -15.91
N ILE A 561 -19.37 20.23 -15.94
CA ILE A 561 -20.23 20.22 -17.12
C ILE A 561 -20.30 21.64 -17.67
N ILE A 562 -19.97 21.83 -18.94
CA ILE A 562 -20.06 23.14 -19.60
C ILE A 562 -21.34 23.18 -20.43
N ARG A 563 -22.28 24.07 -20.12
CA ARG A 563 -23.55 24.20 -20.87
C ARG A 563 -24.00 25.64 -20.97
N ALA A 564 -24.38 26.07 -22.17
CA ALA A 564 -24.83 27.44 -22.47
C ALA A 564 -23.85 28.54 -21.98
N GLY A 565 -22.55 28.28 -22.06
CA GLY A 565 -21.51 29.21 -21.59
C GLY A 565 -21.38 29.32 -20.06
N ARG A 566 -21.98 28.40 -19.31
CA ARG A 566 -21.87 28.30 -17.84
C ARG A 566 -21.15 27.02 -17.44
N ASN A 567 -20.30 27.12 -16.42
CA ASN A 567 -19.72 25.97 -15.75
C ASN A 567 -20.69 25.47 -14.68
N LEU A 568 -21.08 24.21 -14.76
CA LEU A 568 -22.00 23.55 -13.85
C LEU A 568 -21.23 22.53 -13.02
N HIS A 569 -21.32 22.67 -11.69
CA HIS A 569 -20.72 21.74 -10.73
C HIS A 569 -21.73 20.63 -10.41
N PRO A 570 -21.50 19.38 -10.83
CA PRO A 570 -22.48 18.31 -10.65
C PRO A 570 -22.86 18.09 -9.19
N ALA A 571 -21.91 18.27 -8.26
CA ALA A 571 -22.12 18.02 -6.84
C ALA A 571 -23.28 18.82 -6.25
N GLU A 572 -23.45 20.07 -6.67
CA GLU A 572 -24.54 20.94 -6.20
C GLU A 572 -25.91 20.38 -6.64
N LEU A 573 -26.02 19.99 -7.92
CA LEU A 573 -27.26 19.39 -8.44
C LEU A 573 -27.50 18.01 -7.84
N GLU A 574 -26.45 17.22 -7.62
CA GLU A 574 -26.55 15.91 -6.99
C GLU A 574 -27.02 16.01 -5.53
N GLU A 575 -26.59 17.03 -4.80
CA GLU A 575 -27.03 17.34 -3.44
C GLU A 575 -28.49 17.78 -3.44
N ALA A 576 -28.86 18.79 -4.24
CA ALA A 576 -30.22 19.31 -4.33
C ALA A 576 -31.23 18.22 -4.79
N VAL A 577 -30.89 17.45 -5.82
CA VAL A 577 -31.72 16.32 -6.27
C VAL A 577 -31.74 15.19 -5.25
N GLY A 578 -30.64 15.00 -4.52
CA GLY A 578 -30.54 14.02 -3.44
C GLY A 578 -31.45 14.32 -2.24
N ASP A 579 -31.86 15.59 -2.07
CA ASP A 579 -32.78 16.03 -1.01
C ASP A 579 -34.27 15.89 -1.39
N ILE A 580 -34.57 15.60 -2.65
CA ILE A 580 -35.95 15.37 -3.12
C ILE A 580 -36.50 14.07 -2.49
N LYS A 581 -37.72 14.17 -1.93
CA LYS A 581 -38.39 13.01 -1.31
C LYS A 581 -38.65 11.92 -2.35
N GLY A 582 -38.04 10.74 -2.13
CA GLY A 582 -38.15 9.60 -3.05
C GLY A 582 -36.90 9.38 -3.90
N VAL A 583 -35.94 10.31 -3.90
CA VAL A 583 -34.58 10.11 -4.38
C VAL A 583 -33.70 9.61 -3.23
N ARG A 584 -32.77 8.70 -3.51
CA ARG A 584 -31.79 8.25 -2.51
C ARG A 584 -30.66 9.28 -2.40
N LYS A 585 -30.56 9.95 -1.25
CA LYS A 585 -29.50 10.93 -0.97
C LYS A 585 -28.11 10.34 -1.18
N GLY A 586 -27.24 11.10 -1.85
CA GLY A 586 -25.89 10.66 -2.24
C GLY A 586 -25.84 9.55 -3.32
N CYS A 587 -26.96 9.19 -3.95
CA CYS A 587 -27.05 8.22 -5.05
C CYS A 587 -27.60 8.88 -6.33
N VAL A 588 -27.13 10.09 -6.61
CA VAL A 588 -27.44 10.86 -7.80
C VAL A 588 -26.15 11.08 -8.57
N ALA A 589 -26.12 10.75 -9.86
CA ALA A 589 -24.99 11.05 -10.73
C ALA A 589 -25.44 12.04 -11.81
N VAL A 590 -24.80 13.19 -11.85
CA VAL A 590 -25.02 14.22 -12.86
C VAL A 590 -23.81 14.25 -13.79
N PHE A 591 -24.03 14.13 -15.09
CA PHE A 591 -22.96 14.08 -16.09
C PHE A 591 -23.41 14.59 -17.46
N ALA A 592 -22.45 15.06 -18.26
CA ALA A 592 -22.64 15.39 -19.66
C ALA A 592 -22.45 14.15 -20.55
N SER A 593 -23.36 13.91 -21.50
CA SER A 593 -23.27 12.83 -22.49
C SER A 593 -23.37 13.40 -23.91
N PRO A 594 -22.60 12.89 -24.90
CA PRO A 594 -22.75 13.32 -26.29
C PRO A 594 -24.17 13.06 -26.81
N ASP A 595 -24.68 13.99 -27.63
CA ASP A 595 -25.96 13.81 -28.30
C ASP A 595 -25.81 12.81 -29.48
N PRO A 596 -26.61 11.73 -29.55
CA PRO A 596 -26.59 10.78 -30.67
C PRO A 596 -26.80 11.42 -32.05
N SER A 597 -27.45 12.58 -32.11
CA SER A 597 -27.72 13.34 -33.34
C SER A 597 -26.60 14.32 -33.73
N GLY A 598 -25.51 14.40 -32.95
CA GLY A 598 -24.39 15.31 -33.20
C GLY A 598 -24.60 16.74 -32.68
N GLY A 599 -25.65 16.96 -31.88
CA GLY A 599 -25.91 18.21 -31.17
C GLY A 599 -25.00 18.46 -29.94
N PRO A 600 -25.23 19.56 -29.20
CA PRO A 600 -24.49 19.87 -27.97
C PRO A 600 -24.64 18.77 -26.90
N GLU A 601 -23.66 18.63 -26.00
CA GLU A 601 -23.70 17.61 -24.96
C GLU A 601 -24.97 17.72 -24.09
N ARG A 602 -25.62 16.57 -23.87
CA ARG A 602 -26.83 16.41 -23.06
C ARG A 602 -26.48 16.35 -21.58
N LEU A 603 -27.12 17.18 -20.77
CA LEU A 603 -27.12 17.11 -19.31
C LEU A 603 -28.04 15.98 -18.86
N VAL A 604 -27.48 14.94 -18.24
CA VAL A 604 -28.21 13.78 -17.75
C VAL A 604 -28.18 13.76 -16.22
N VAL A 605 -29.36 13.65 -15.61
CA VAL A 605 -29.52 13.42 -14.16
C VAL A 605 -29.94 11.97 -13.95
N MET A 606 -29.04 11.16 -13.42
CA MET A 606 -29.33 9.78 -13.04
C MET A 606 -29.55 9.71 -11.54
N ALA A 607 -30.80 9.52 -11.11
CA ALA A 607 -31.17 9.46 -9.71
C ALA A 607 -31.63 8.04 -9.35
N GLU A 608 -31.05 7.44 -8.32
CA GLU A 608 -31.59 6.20 -7.77
C GLU A 608 -32.87 6.49 -7.00
N THR A 609 -33.94 5.79 -7.36
CA THR A 609 -35.23 5.87 -6.68
C THR A 609 -35.78 4.49 -6.39
N ARG A 610 -36.55 4.39 -5.30
CA ARG A 610 -37.34 3.19 -4.97
C ARG A 610 -38.80 3.32 -5.42
N VAL A 611 -39.16 4.42 -6.07
CA VAL A 611 -40.51 4.67 -6.57
C VAL A 611 -40.76 3.80 -7.80
N LEU A 612 -41.77 2.92 -7.70
CA LEU A 612 -42.11 1.92 -8.73
C LEU A 612 -43.35 2.33 -9.56
N ARG A 613 -44.31 3.05 -8.98
CA ARG A 613 -45.52 3.47 -9.70
C ARG A 613 -45.20 4.52 -10.77
N ASP A 614 -45.77 4.38 -11.97
CA ASP A 614 -45.47 5.25 -13.11
C ASP A 614 -45.91 6.71 -12.89
N ASP A 615 -47.03 6.94 -12.21
CA ASP A 615 -47.53 8.28 -11.85
C ASP A 615 -46.58 8.99 -10.88
N ALA A 616 -46.15 8.29 -9.81
CA ALA A 616 -45.20 8.81 -8.85
C ALA A 616 -43.79 8.99 -9.45
N ARG A 617 -43.38 8.14 -10.40
CA ARG A 617 -42.14 8.32 -11.18
C ARG A 617 -42.22 9.53 -12.10
N ALA A 618 -43.37 9.78 -12.73
CA ALA A 618 -43.57 10.96 -13.57
C ALA A 618 -43.56 12.25 -12.73
N ALA A 619 -44.18 12.23 -11.54
CA ALA A 619 -44.11 13.32 -10.57
C ALA A 619 -42.67 13.58 -10.10
N LEU A 620 -41.95 12.53 -9.70
CA LEU A 620 -40.56 12.62 -9.27
C LEU A 620 -39.64 13.14 -10.38
N ARG A 621 -39.83 12.67 -11.62
CA ARG A 621 -39.10 13.19 -12.78
C ARG A 621 -39.38 14.68 -12.98
N SER A 622 -40.63 15.11 -12.85
CA SER A 622 -41.02 16.51 -12.99
C SER A 622 -40.42 17.37 -11.87
N GLU A 623 -40.37 16.86 -10.64
CA GLU A 623 -39.75 17.53 -9.49
C GLU A 623 -38.23 17.65 -9.64
N ILE A 624 -37.56 16.62 -10.19
CA ILE A 624 -36.14 16.69 -10.54
C ILE A 624 -35.90 17.72 -11.65
N VAL A 625 -36.75 17.76 -12.68
CA VAL A 625 -36.67 18.77 -13.75
C VAL A 625 -36.85 20.17 -13.16
N ALA A 626 -37.88 20.38 -12.34
CA ALA A 626 -38.14 21.66 -11.68
C ALA A 626 -36.96 22.09 -10.80
N THR A 627 -36.47 21.21 -9.93
CA THR A 627 -35.29 21.47 -9.09
C THR A 627 -34.06 21.80 -9.94
N THR A 628 -33.86 21.11 -11.05
CA THR A 628 -32.74 21.38 -11.96
C THR A 628 -32.89 22.73 -12.67
N VAL A 629 -34.11 23.13 -13.07
CA VAL A 629 -34.38 24.43 -13.67
C VAL A 629 -34.22 25.55 -12.64
N ASP A 630 -34.77 25.38 -11.44
CA ASP A 630 -34.69 26.34 -10.34
C ASP A 630 -33.24 26.56 -9.90
N LEU A 631 -32.46 25.47 -9.89
CA LEU A 631 -31.05 25.49 -9.54
C LEU A 631 -30.20 26.00 -10.71
N LEU A 632 -30.25 25.42 -11.90
CA LEU A 632 -29.28 25.70 -12.97
C LEU A 632 -29.77 26.71 -14.01
N GLY A 633 -31.05 27.09 -13.97
CA GLY A 633 -31.70 27.90 -15.01
C GLY A 633 -31.88 27.16 -16.34
N VAL A 634 -31.60 25.85 -16.38
CA VAL A 634 -31.69 25.00 -17.57
C VAL A 634 -32.30 23.65 -17.19
N ALA A 635 -33.21 23.12 -18.02
CA ALA A 635 -33.76 21.80 -17.82
C ALA A 635 -32.74 20.71 -18.20
N PRO A 636 -32.69 19.57 -17.48
CA PRO A 636 -31.87 18.44 -17.88
C PRO A 636 -32.42 17.86 -19.18
N ASP A 637 -31.53 17.45 -20.09
CA ASP A 637 -31.92 16.83 -21.37
C ASP A 637 -32.43 15.40 -21.18
N ASP A 638 -32.05 14.76 -20.07
CA ASP A 638 -32.58 13.48 -19.66
C ASP A 638 -32.57 13.33 -18.14
N VAL A 639 -33.63 12.72 -17.62
CA VAL A 639 -33.74 12.33 -16.20
C VAL A 639 -33.98 10.83 -16.16
N VAL A 640 -32.98 10.11 -15.67
CA VAL A 640 -33.00 8.67 -15.55
C VAL A 640 -33.30 8.30 -14.11
N LEU A 641 -34.54 7.87 -13.88
CA LEU A 641 -34.94 7.25 -12.62
C LEU A 641 -34.49 5.79 -12.63
N ALA A 642 -33.30 5.55 -12.08
CA ALA A 642 -32.67 4.24 -12.07
C ALA A 642 -33.07 3.44 -10.82
N PRO A 643 -33.12 2.09 -10.91
CA PRO A 643 -33.27 1.26 -9.72
C PRO A 643 -32.04 1.43 -8.79
N PRO A 644 -32.18 1.15 -7.48
CA PRO A 644 -31.07 1.25 -6.54
C PRO A 644 -29.84 0.45 -6.99
N ARG A 645 -28.64 0.97 -6.66
CA ARG A 645 -27.31 0.44 -7.03
C ARG A 645 -26.91 0.58 -8.50
N THR A 646 -27.60 1.41 -9.27
CA THR A 646 -27.21 1.74 -10.65
C THR A 646 -26.10 2.79 -10.68
N VAL A 647 -26.11 3.74 -9.74
CA VAL A 647 -25.10 4.80 -9.64
C VAL A 647 -23.83 4.21 -9.03
N LEU A 648 -22.79 4.11 -9.86
CA LEU A 648 -21.54 3.45 -9.48
C LEU A 648 -20.74 4.33 -8.51
N LYS A 649 -20.20 3.72 -7.45
CA LYS A 649 -19.38 4.38 -6.42
C LYS A 649 -18.00 3.73 -6.27
N THR A 650 -17.04 4.44 -5.71
CA THR A 650 -15.76 3.87 -5.26
C THR A 650 -15.94 3.11 -3.93
N SER A 651 -14.93 2.35 -3.50
CA SER A 651 -14.93 1.71 -2.18
C SER A 651 -14.95 2.69 -1.01
N SER A 652 -14.60 3.96 -1.25
CA SER A 652 -14.70 5.07 -0.28
C SER A 652 -16.02 5.83 -0.38
N GLY A 653 -17.01 5.35 -1.15
CA GLY A 653 -18.32 6.00 -1.29
C GLY A 653 -18.43 7.09 -2.36
N LYS A 654 -17.35 7.49 -3.03
CA LYS A 654 -17.35 8.58 -4.03
C LYS A 654 -18.09 8.19 -5.30
N ILE A 655 -18.92 9.08 -5.84
CA ILE A 655 -19.69 8.86 -7.07
C ILE A 655 -18.75 8.78 -8.29
N ARG A 656 -18.88 7.73 -9.10
CA ARG A 656 -18.09 7.51 -10.33
C ARG A 656 -18.88 7.99 -11.54
N ARG A 657 -19.03 9.31 -11.70
CA ARG A 657 -19.81 9.95 -12.77
C ARG A 657 -19.47 9.43 -14.17
N SER A 658 -18.18 9.30 -14.50
CA SER A 658 -17.73 8.78 -15.78
C SER A 658 -18.14 7.32 -16.05
N ALA A 659 -18.16 6.48 -15.00
CA ALA A 659 -18.60 5.10 -15.10
C ALA A 659 -20.13 5.00 -15.24
N SER A 660 -20.87 5.82 -14.48
CA SER A 660 -22.33 5.94 -14.62
C SER A 660 -22.72 6.45 -16.01
N ARG A 661 -21.98 7.42 -16.56
CA ARG A 661 -22.12 7.88 -17.95
C ARG A 661 -21.91 6.76 -18.96
N THR A 662 -20.85 5.97 -18.78
CA THR A 662 -20.56 4.83 -19.68
C THR A 662 -21.68 3.79 -19.63
N LEU A 663 -22.25 3.56 -18.44
CA LEU A 663 -23.40 2.65 -18.25
C LEU A 663 -24.66 3.17 -18.97
N TYR A 664 -24.92 4.48 -18.86
CA TYR A 664 -26.00 5.17 -19.57
C TYR A 664 -25.85 5.06 -21.09
N GLN A 665 -24.67 5.42 -21.62
CA GLN A 665 -24.38 5.37 -23.05
C GLN A 665 -24.47 3.96 -23.63
N ALA A 666 -24.14 2.94 -22.84
CA ALA A 666 -24.25 1.55 -23.26
C ALA A 666 -25.70 1.01 -23.25
N GLY A 667 -26.69 1.79 -22.80
CA GLY A 667 -28.08 1.35 -22.67
C GLY A 667 -28.29 0.23 -21.64
N LYS A 668 -27.38 0.08 -20.68
CA LYS A 668 -27.35 -1.06 -19.73
C LYS A 668 -27.94 -0.75 -18.35
N ILE A 669 -28.66 0.35 -18.24
CA ILE A 669 -29.33 0.75 -17.00
C ILE A 669 -30.39 -0.29 -16.65
N GLY A 670 -30.26 -0.94 -15.49
CA GLY A 670 -31.17 -2.01 -15.06
C GLY A 670 -30.91 -3.39 -15.70
N ALA A 671 -29.85 -3.58 -16.48
CA ALA A 671 -29.51 -4.89 -17.04
C ALA A 671 -29.12 -5.88 -15.94
N ARG A 672 -29.72 -7.08 -15.94
CA ARG A 672 -29.34 -8.16 -15.01
C ARG A 672 -27.86 -8.53 -15.22
N PRO A 673 -27.07 -8.71 -14.14
CA PRO A 673 -25.68 -9.16 -14.27
C PRO A 673 -25.64 -10.49 -15.03
N ARG A 674 -24.65 -10.63 -15.94
CA ARG A 674 -24.43 -11.88 -16.68
C ARG A 674 -24.11 -13.00 -15.69
N ALA A 675 -24.51 -14.23 -16.02
CA ALA A 675 -24.28 -15.38 -15.15
C ALA A 675 -22.78 -15.54 -14.79
N LEU A 676 -22.48 -15.65 -13.49
CA LEU A 676 -21.14 -15.68 -12.90
C LEU A 676 -20.20 -16.70 -13.58
N TRP A 677 -20.74 -17.85 -13.98
CA TRP A 677 -19.99 -18.94 -14.59
C TRP A 677 -19.39 -18.57 -15.96
N TRP A 678 -20.07 -17.77 -16.78
CA TRP A 678 -19.56 -17.31 -18.09
C TRP A 678 -18.36 -16.37 -17.92
N GLU A 679 -18.40 -15.48 -16.92
CA GLU A 679 -17.28 -14.57 -16.66
C GLU A 679 -16.07 -15.28 -16.04
N LEU A 680 -16.30 -16.25 -15.14
CA LEU A 680 -15.26 -17.12 -14.60
C LEU A 680 -14.63 -18.01 -15.68
N ALA A 681 -15.43 -18.56 -16.59
CA ALA A 681 -14.94 -19.31 -17.75
C ALA A 681 -14.05 -18.43 -18.65
N ARG A 682 -14.48 -17.20 -18.95
CA ARG A 682 -13.68 -16.25 -19.75
C ARG A 682 -12.36 -15.89 -19.07
N LEU A 683 -12.35 -15.76 -17.73
CA LEU A 683 -11.12 -15.52 -16.97
C LEU A 683 -10.17 -16.72 -17.01
N ARG A 684 -10.71 -17.95 -16.95
CA ARG A 684 -9.94 -19.19 -17.13
C ARG A 684 -9.34 -19.30 -18.54
N PHE A 685 -10.13 -19.00 -19.58
CA PHE A 685 -9.64 -18.98 -20.97
C PHE A 685 -8.54 -17.93 -21.19
N ARG A 686 -8.69 -16.72 -20.62
CA ARG A 686 -7.63 -15.70 -20.66
C ARG A 686 -6.38 -16.10 -19.89
N GLY A 687 -6.55 -16.83 -18.78
CA GLY A 687 -5.45 -17.39 -18.00
C GLY A 687 -4.69 -18.53 -18.69
N ALA A 688 -5.22 -19.13 -19.77
CA ALA A 688 -4.57 -20.25 -20.46
C ALA A 688 -3.25 -19.83 -21.12
N ALA A 689 -3.19 -18.67 -21.78
CA ALA A 689 -1.98 -18.21 -22.46
C ALA A 689 -0.85 -17.82 -21.48
N PRO A 690 -1.07 -17.03 -20.41
CA PRO A 690 -0.04 -16.78 -19.40
C PRO A 690 0.39 -18.05 -18.66
N SER A 691 -0.54 -18.97 -18.37
CA SER A 691 -0.23 -20.25 -17.73
C SER A 691 0.66 -21.14 -18.62
N LEU A 692 0.35 -21.24 -19.92
CA LEU A 692 1.17 -21.99 -20.88
C LEU A 692 2.56 -21.37 -21.04
N ARG A 693 2.66 -20.04 -21.09
CA ARG A 693 3.94 -19.33 -21.11
C ARG A 693 4.76 -19.58 -19.83
N ARG A 694 4.12 -19.57 -18.66
CA ARG A 694 4.76 -19.89 -17.38
C ARG A 694 5.25 -21.33 -17.36
N ALA A 695 4.42 -22.29 -17.76
CA ALA A 695 4.80 -23.70 -17.84
C ALA A 695 5.99 -23.92 -18.79
N ARG A 696 5.96 -23.28 -19.97
CA ARG A 696 7.08 -23.30 -20.94
C ARG A 696 8.35 -22.69 -20.36
N ARG A 697 8.26 -21.57 -19.61
CA ARG A 697 9.42 -20.98 -18.94
C ARG A 697 9.96 -21.87 -17.83
N ALA A 698 9.10 -22.38 -16.96
CA ALA A 698 9.50 -23.29 -15.89
C ALA A 698 10.17 -24.55 -16.45
N ALA A 699 9.63 -25.14 -17.52
CA ALA A 699 10.26 -26.25 -18.22
C ALA A 699 11.62 -25.86 -18.83
N GLY A 700 11.71 -24.67 -19.42
CA GLY A 700 12.97 -24.12 -19.94
C GLY A 700 14.02 -23.87 -18.85
N ASP A 701 13.60 -23.38 -17.67
CA ASP A 701 14.46 -23.12 -16.53
C ASP A 701 14.97 -24.44 -15.92
N VAL A 702 14.11 -25.46 -15.81
CA VAL A 702 14.50 -26.81 -15.35
C VAL A 702 15.46 -27.48 -16.33
N ALA A 703 15.16 -27.42 -17.64
CA ALA A 703 16.03 -27.95 -18.67
C ALA A 703 17.38 -27.24 -18.69
N PHE A 704 17.40 -25.91 -18.53
CA PHE A 704 18.63 -25.14 -18.42
C PHE A 704 19.42 -25.50 -17.16
N ALA A 705 18.75 -25.65 -16.01
CA ALA A 705 19.42 -26.03 -14.77
C ALA A 705 20.10 -27.39 -14.90
N GLY A 706 19.41 -28.38 -15.47
CA GLY A 706 19.98 -29.70 -15.77
C GLY A 706 21.16 -29.61 -16.74
N TYR A 707 21.03 -28.83 -17.81
CA TYR A 707 22.12 -28.57 -18.76
C TYR A 707 23.34 -27.93 -18.10
N ALA A 708 23.15 -26.89 -17.29
CA ALA A 708 24.24 -26.17 -16.63
C ALA A 708 25.01 -27.07 -15.65
N TRP A 709 24.30 -27.92 -14.89
CA TRP A 709 24.94 -28.91 -14.03
C TRP A 709 25.71 -29.98 -14.81
N ALA A 710 25.15 -30.46 -15.93
CA ALA A 710 25.84 -31.40 -16.78
C ALA A 710 27.15 -30.79 -17.33
N VAL A 711 27.11 -29.56 -17.84
CA VAL A 711 28.30 -28.84 -18.32
C VAL A 711 29.31 -28.62 -17.20
N TYR A 712 28.87 -28.14 -16.02
CA TYR A 712 29.74 -27.96 -14.86
C TYR A 712 30.45 -29.26 -14.45
N THR A 713 29.71 -30.37 -14.41
CA THR A 713 30.22 -31.68 -13.98
C THR A 713 31.22 -32.24 -14.99
N ILE A 714 30.87 -32.24 -16.28
CA ILE A 714 31.76 -32.71 -17.36
C ILE A 714 33.04 -31.88 -17.41
N LEU A 715 32.92 -30.56 -17.32
CA LEU A 715 34.06 -29.67 -17.39
C LEU A 715 34.92 -29.76 -16.13
N GLY A 716 34.30 -29.84 -14.95
CA GLY A 716 34.97 -30.01 -13.67
C GLY A 716 35.78 -31.31 -13.60
N LEU A 717 35.20 -32.43 -14.04
CA LEU A 717 35.91 -33.71 -14.15
C LEU A 717 37.09 -33.62 -15.12
N SER A 718 36.89 -33.00 -16.28
CA SER A 718 37.95 -32.79 -17.27
C SER A 718 39.10 -31.95 -16.72
N VAL A 719 38.79 -30.87 -15.99
CA VAL A 719 39.78 -30.03 -15.30
C VAL A 719 40.52 -30.82 -14.23
N ALA A 720 39.82 -31.61 -13.41
CA ALA A 720 40.46 -32.42 -12.38
C ALA A 720 41.50 -33.40 -12.97
N VAL A 721 41.17 -34.06 -14.08
CA VAL A 721 42.10 -34.94 -14.83
C VAL A 721 43.28 -34.15 -15.40
N LEU A 722 43.03 -33.00 -16.03
CA LEU A 722 44.11 -32.14 -16.56
C LEU A 722 45.05 -31.64 -15.45
N LEU A 723 44.52 -31.29 -14.28
CA LEU A 723 45.30 -30.84 -13.12
C LEU A 723 46.13 -31.96 -12.46
N LEU A 724 45.76 -33.23 -12.66
CA LEU A 724 46.59 -34.37 -12.25
C LEU A 724 47.87 -34.44 -13.08
N VAL A 725 47.77 -34.21 -14.39
CA VAL A 725 48.86 -34.40 -15.36
C VAL A 725 49.77 -33.16 -15.49
N LEU A 726 49.25 -31.95 -15.26
CA LEU A 726 50.01 -30.72 -15.48
C LEU A 726 51.04 -30.42 -14.37
N PRO A 727 52.35 -30.31 -14.69
CA PRO A 727 53.40 -30.14 -13.67
C PRO A 727 53.55 -28.69 -13.17
N ARG A 728 53.21 -27.68 -13.99
CA ARG A 728 53.45 -26.25 -13.68
C ARG A 728 52.19 -25.54 -13.18
N ALA A 729 52.31 -24.78 -12.08
CA ALA A 729 51.21 -24.00 -11.50
C ALA A 729 50.58 -22.99 -12.49
N ARG A 730 51.41 -22.32 -13.32
CA ARG A 730 50.92 -21.39 -14.37
C ARG A 730 50.01 -22.07 -15.39
N TRP A 731 50.28 -23.33 -15.73
CA TRP A 731 49.47 -24.09 -16.70
C TRP A 731 48.15 -24.53 -16.07
N ARG A 732 48.19 -24.97 -14.81
CA ARG A 732 47.01 -25.31 -14.02
C ARG A 732 46.03 -24.12 -13.94
N TRP A 733 46.54 -22.93 -13.65
CA TRP A 733 45.74 -21.69 -13.62
C TRP A 733 45.17 -21.29 -15.00
N ARG A 734 45.93 -21.47 -16.09
CA ARG A 734 45.42 -21.23 -17.45
C ARG A 734 44.26 -22.17 -17.80
N VAL A 735 44.38 -23.46 -17.45
CA VAL A 735 43.32 -24.45 -17.68
C VAL A 735 42.09 -24.14 -16.85
N ALA A 736 42.25 -23.87 -15.55
CA ALA A 736 41.13 -23.50 -14.68
C ALA A 736 40.40 -22.24 -15.20
N ARG A 737 41.14 -21.19 -15.59
CA ARG A 737 40.56 -19.97 -16.17
C ARG A 737 39.83 -20.24 -17.49
N ALA A 738 40.44 -21.00 -18.39
CA ALA A 738 39.84 -21.35 -19.66
C ALA A 738 38.55 -22.15 -19.47
N ALA A 739 38.53 -23.09 -18.51
CA ALA A 739 37.35 -23.84 -18.16
C ALA A 739 36.23 -22.95 -17.60
N VAL A 740 36.51 -22.04 -16.66
CA VAL A 740 35.46 -21.14 -16.15
C VAL A 740 34.90 -20.23 -17.26
N ARG A 741 35.76 -19.72 -18.16
CA ARG A 741 35.30 -18.93 -19.32
C ARG A 741 34.48 -19.76 -20.31
N LEU A 742 34.86 -21.02 -20.52
CA LEU A 742 34.10 -21.94 -21.35
C LEU A 742 32.74 -22.29 -20.72
N LEU A 743 32.71 -22.53 -19.40
CA LEU A 743 31.48 -22.72 -18.65
C LEU A 743 30.54 -21.53 -18.84
N ALA A 744 31.03 -20.31 -18.61
CA ALA A 744 30.27 -19.09 -18.80
C ALA A 744 29.71 -18.93 -20.22
N ARG A 745 30.52 -19.26 -21.25
CA ARG A 745 30.07 -19.24 -22.66
C ARG A 745 28.99 -20.28 -22.94
N LEU A 746 29.16 -21.51 -22.47
CA LEU A 746 28.22 -22.61 -22.69
C LEU A 746 26.89 -22.36 -21.96
N THR A 747 26.93 -21.79 -20.75
CA THR A 747 25.72 -21.42 -19.99
C THR A 747 25.10 -20.10 -20.45
N GLY A 748 25.75 -19.36 -21.36
CA GLY A 748 25.31 -18.03 -21.79
C GLY A 748 25.36 -16.98 -20.67
N THR A 749 26.25 -17.16 -19.70
CA THR A 749 26.50 -16.23 -18.61
C THR A 749 27.52 -15.19 -19.07
N ALA A 750 27.07 -13.96 -19.31
CA ALA A 750 27.99 -12.86 -19.62
C ALA A 750 28.79 -12.47 -18.37
N ILE A 751 30.11 -12.36 -18.49
CA ILE A 751 30.99 -11.85 -17.42
C ILE A 751 31.61 -10.54 -17.93
N THR A 752 31.19 -9.43 -17.33
CA THR A 752 31.63 -8.07 -17.63
C THR A 752 32.52 -7.57 -16.49
N VAL A 753 33.59 -6.87 -16.84
CA VAL A 753 34.62 -6.46 -15.89
C VAL A 753 34.94 -4.99 -16.11
N HIS A 754 34.95 -4.21 -15.03
CA HIS A 754 35.26 -2.79 -15.03
C HIS A 754 36.38 -2.48 -14.03
N GLY A 755 37.30 -1.59 -14.41
CA GLY A 755 38.36 -1.08 -13.53
C GLY A 755 39.46 -2.09 -13.17
N LEU A 756 39.65 -3.14 -13.97
CA LEU A 756 40.67 -4.17 -13.68
C LEU A 756 42.10 -3.59 -13.62
N ASP A 757 42.31 -2.50 -14.35
CA ASP A 757 43.48 -1.62 -14.38
C ASP A 757 43.76 -0.89 -13.06
N HIS A 758 42.78 -0.82 -12.13
CA HIS A 758 42.99 -0.30 -10.78
C HIS A 758 43.72 -1.29 -9.86
N LEU A 759 43.91 -2.55 -10.26
CA LEU A 759 44.68 -3.50 -9.45
C LEU A 759 46.16 -3.09 -9.42
N PRO A 760 46.78 -2.94 -8.23
CA PRO A 760 48.19 -2.61 -8.12
C PRO A 760 49.09 -3.64 -8.83
N SER A 761 50.16 -3.16 -9.48
CA SER A 761 51.17 -4.02 -10.11
C SER A 761 52.07 -4.74 -9.10
N GLY A 762 52.19 -4.18 -7.88
CA GLY A 762 52.86 -4.80 -6.73
C GLY A 762 51.95 -5.69 -5.89
N THR A 763 52.49 -6.22 -4.80
CA THR A 763 51.74 -7.08 -3.86
C THR A 763 50.57 -6.31 -3.22
N SER A 764 49.37 -6.87 -3.30
CA SER A 764 48.14 -6.24 -2.80
C SER A 764 47.11 -7.27 -2.33
N ILE A 765 46.08 -6.79 -1.62
CA ILE A 765 44.96 -7.62 -1.17
C ILE A 765 43.69 -7.15 -1.87
N ALA A 766 43.01 -8.04 -2.58
CA ALA A 766 41.69 -7.78 -3.15
C ALA A 766 40.61 -8.24 -2.17
N VAL A 767 39.71 -7.34 -1.79
CA VAL A 767 38.59 -7.61 -0.90
C VAL A 767 37.29 -7.57 -1.69
N ALA A 768 36.57 -8.69 -1.73
CA ALA A 768 35.34 -8.82 -2.50
C ALA A 768 34.11 -9.11 -1.63
N ASN A 769 32.94 -8.60 -2.04
CA ASN A 769 31.68 -9.11 -1.49
C ASN A 769 31.46 -10.59 -1.89
N HIS A 770 30.64 -11.32 -1.12
CA HIS A 770 30.39 -12.75 -1.29
C HIS A 770 28.89 -13.08 -1.42
N PRO A 771 28.22 -12.75 -2.55
CA PRO A 771 26.80 -13.04 -2.73
C PRO A 771 26.43 -14.52 -2.97
N SER A 772 27.34 -15.36 -3.46
CA SER A 772 27.07 -16.72 -3.97
C SER A 772 28.27 -17.69 -3.93
N TRP A 773 28.01 -19.00 -4.00
CA TRP A 773 29.05 -20.02 -4.16
C TRP A 773 29.89 -19.90 -5.43
N ILE A 774 29.38 -19.22 -6.48
CA ILE A 774 30.09 -19.05 -7.75
C ILE A 774 31.00 -17.82 -7.78
N ASP A 775 31.05 -17.01 -6.73
CA ASP A 775 31.89 -15.80 -6.70
C ASP A 775 33.38 -16.09 -6.89
N PRO A 776 33.98 -17.11 -6.22
CA PRO A 776 35.39 -17.44 -6.44
C PRO A 776 35.66 -17.89 -7.87
N LEU A 777 34.71 -18.60 -8.50
CA LEU A 777 34.81 -18.99 -9.91
C LEU A 777 34.78 -17.75 -10.82
N ALA A 778 33.82 -16.85 -10.59
CA ALA A 778 33.68 -15.61 -11.36
C ALA A 778 34.94 -14.74 -11.27
N LEU A 779 35.50 -14.57 -10.07
CA LEU A 779 36.77 -13.85 -9.90
C LEU A 779 37.96 -14.60 -10.52
N ALA A 780 38.04 -15.93 -10.43
CA ALA A 780 39.13 -16.70 -11.04
C ALA A 780 39.19 -16.58 -12.57
N ALA A 781 38.07 -16.27 -13.23
CA ALA A 781 38.00 -16.00 -14.66
C ALA A 781 38.69 -14.69 -15.08
N VAL A 782 38.88 -13.77 -14.13
CA VAL A 782 39.21 -12.37 -14.37
C VAL A 782 40.52 -11.95 -13.67
N MET A 783 40.69 -12.30 -12.39
CA MET A 783 41.81 -11.86 -11.55
C MET A 783 43.17 -12.29 -12.11
N PRO A 784 44.26 -11.51 -11.95
CA PRO A 784 45.60 -11.90 -12.37
C PRO A 784 46.08 -13.20 -11.69
N GLN A 785 46.99 -13.94 -12.33
CA GLN A 785 47.48 -15.23 -11.82
C GLN A 785 48.33 -15.11 -10.53
N SER A 786 48.73 -13.90 -10.17
CA SER A 786 49.47 -13.58 -8.95
C SER A 786 48.60 -13.54 -7.69
N PHE A 787 47.27 -13.60 -7.84
CA PHE A 787 46.32 -13.55 -6.73
C PHE A 787 45.91 -14.96 -6.28
N LEU A 788 46.22 -15.28 -5.03
CA LEU A 788 45.80 -16.53 -4.38
C LEU A 788 44.52 -16.30 -3.58
N PHE A 789 43.52 -17.17 -3.77
CA PHE A 789 42.29 -17.08 -2.98
C PHE A 789 42.46 -17.78 -1.64
N VAL A 790 41.92 -17.16 -0.60
CA VAL A 790 41.83 -17.72 0.75
C VAL A 790 40.48 -18.41 0.91
N ALA A 791 40.50 -19.73 1.10
CA ALA A 791 39.31 -20.58 1.22
C ALA A 791 39.12 -21.08 2.66
N ALA A 792 37.88 -21.46 3.02
CA ALA A 792 37.60 -22.09 4.31
C ALA A 792 38.13 -23.52 4.34
N GLU A 793 38.72 -23.96 5.46
CA GLU A 793 39.31 -25.31 5.63
C GLU A 793 38.32 -26.45 5.39
N VAL A 794 37.04 -26.25 5.69
CA VAL A 794 35.96 -27.21 5.38
C VAL A 794 35.89 -27.58 3.88
N LEU A 795 36.32 -26.69 2.99
CA LEU A 795 36.36 -26.94 1.53
C LEU A 795 37.53 -27.83 1.10
N GLU A 796 38.55 -28.00 1.94
CA GLU A 796 39.70 -28.87 1.65
C GLU A 796 39.26 -30.34 1.52
N HIS A 797 38.29 -30.75 2.33
CA HIS A 797 37.79 -32.12 2.38
C HIS A 797 36.58 -32.39 1.45
N GLN A 798 36.12 -31.38 0.69
CA GLN A 798 34.99 -31.54 -0.23
C GLN A 798 35.39 -32.12 -1.61
N GLY A 799 35.65 -33.43 -1.65
CA GLY A 799 35.75 -34.23 -2.88
C GLY A 799 36.62 -33.61 -3.99
N ILE A 800 36.08 -33.53 -5.22
CA ILE A 800 36.79 -33.00 -6.40
C ILE A 800 37.11 -31.50 -6.24
N ASN A 801 36.24 -30.72 -5.61
CA ASN A 801 36.45 -29.28 -5.43
C ASN A 801 37.66 -29.02 -4.52
N GLY A 802 37.77 -29.73 -3.39
CA GLY A 802 38.95 -29.67 -2.51
C GLY A 802 40.23 -30.14 -3.19
N PHE A 803 40.15 -31.17 -4.04
CA PHE A 803 41.28 -31.62 -4.86
C PHE A 803 41.77 -30.54 -5.84
N VAL A 804 40.86 -29.92 -6.58
CA VAL A 804 41.17 -28.84 -7.54
C VAL A 804 41.81 -27.64 -6.82
N LEU A 805 41.22 -27.22 -5.69
CA LEU A 805 41.71 -26.07 -4.94
C LEU A 805 43.14 -26.27 -4.41
N ARG A 806 43.47 -27.47 -3.90
CA ARG A 806 44.84 -27.82 -3.47
C ARG A 806 45.84 -27.76 -4.62
N ARG A 807 45.48 -28.29 -5.79
CA ARG A 807 46.37 -28.30 -6.97
C ARG A 807 46.63 -26.92 -7.57
N LEU A 808 45.74 -25.96 -7.32
CA LEU A 808 45.87 -24.56 -7.72
C LEU A 808 46.65 -23.69 -6.72
N GLY A 809 46.99 -24.24 -5.54
CA GLY A 809 47.79 -23.56 -4.53
C GLY A 809 47.00 -22.60 -3.62
N HIS A 810 45.68 -22.81 -3.51
CA HIS A 810 44.84 -22.04 -2.58
C HIS A 810 45.21 -22.31 -1.12
N GLN A 811 45.08 -21.28 -0.29
CA GLN A 811 45.34 -21.37 1.15
C GLN A 811 44.03 -21.60 1.89
N PHE A 812 44.03 -22.56 2.82
CA PHE A 812 42.89 -22.92 3.64
C PHE A 812 43.05 -22.33 5.04
N VAL A 813 41.98 -21.75 5.56
CA VAL A 813 41.93 -21.03 6.85
C VAL A 813 40.69 -21.46 7.63
N GLU A 814 40.84 -21.68 8.94
CA GLU A 814 39.81 -22.20 9.82
C GLU A 814 38.88 -21.07 10.30
N ARG A 815 37.59 -21.09 9.91
CA ARG A 815 36.69 -19.94 10.09
C ARG A 815 35.88 -19.93 11.40
N HIS A 816 36.08 -20.88 12.32
CA HIS A 816 35.11 -21.15 13.40
C HIS A 816 35.50 -20.74 14.84
N GLU A 817 36.74 -20.35 15.14
CA GLU A 817 37.12 -19.99 16.53
C GLU A 817 37.90 -18.67 16.62
N ARG A 818 37.45 -17.78 17.52
CA ARG A 818 38.07 -16.45 17.78
C ARG A 818 39.51 -16.55 18.30
N GLU A 819 39.92 -17.70 18.85
CA GLU A 819 41.25 -17.91 19.43
C GLU A 819 42.32 -18.28 18.37
N HIS A 820 41.93 -18.80 17.20
CA HIS A 820 42.85 -19.17 16.12
C HIS A 820 43.06 -18.07 15.05
N GLY A 821 42.22 -17.03 15.04
CA GLY A 821 42.26 -15.95 14.03
C GLY A 821 43.53 -15.09 14.01
N VAL A 822 44.31 -15.06 15.11
CA VAL A 822 45.59 -14.34 15.17
C VAL A 822 46.69 -15.13 14.45
N ALA A 823 46.76 -16.45 14.66
CA ALA A 823 47.74 -17.32 14.02
C ALA A 823 47.55 -17.39 12.50
N ASP A 824 46.30 -17.39 12.03
CA ASP A 824 45.98 -17.35 10.60
C ASP A 824 46.30 -15.99 9.96
N ALA A 825 46.10 -14.88 10.69
CA ALA A 825 46.50 -13.56 10.23
C ALA A 825 48.03 -13.46 10.08
N ASP A 826 48.79 -13.98 11.03
CA ASP A 826 50.26 -14.02 10.95
C ASP A 826 50.76 -14.88 9.77
N ARG A 827 50.11 -16.01 9.50
CA ARG A 827 50.41 -16.87 8.35
C ARG A 827 50.14 -16.17 7.02
N LEU A 828 48.99 -15.51 6.89
CA LEU A 828 48.63 -14.74 5.70
C LEU A 828 49.56 -13.52 5.51
N ALA A 829 49.94 -12.84 6.60
CA ALA A 829 50.93 -11.76 6.56
C ALA A 829 52.30 -12.24 6.09
N GLY A 830 52.71 -13.45 6.48
CA GLY A 830 53.93 -14.10 5.96
C GLY A 830 53.91 -14.29 4.45
N LEU A 831 52.78 -14.71 3.87
CA LEU A 831 52.62 -14.88 2.42
C LEU A 831 52.65 -13.55 1.66
N VAL A 832 52.01 -12.52 2.21
CA VAL A 832 52.03 -11.17 1.64
C VAL A 832 53.44 -10.59 1.68
N ARG A 833 54.18 -10.77 2.78
CA ARG A 833 55.61 -10.37 2.87
C ARG A 833 56.50 -11.14 1.89
N ALA A 834 56.16 -12.38 1.57
CA ALA A 834 56.81 -13.17 0.52
C ALA A 834 56.38 -12.76 -0.91
N GLY A 835 55.62 -11.66 -1.06
CA GLY A 835 55.25 -11.06 -2.34
C GLY A 835 53.96 -11.59 -2.96
N GLN A 836 53.20 -12.46 -2.27
CA GLN A 836 51.96 -13.03 -2.81
C GLN A 836 50.77 -12.10 -2.61
N SER A 837 49.96 -11.90 -3.66
CA SER A 837 48.72 -11.12 -3.56
C SER A 837 47.55 -12.03 -3.18
N LEU A 838 46.60 -11.53 -2.39
CA LEU A 838 45.52 -12.35 -1.82
C LEU A 838 44.14 -11.86 -2.28
N VAL A 839 43.19 -12.78 -2.46
CA VAL A 839 41.76 -12.49 -2.60
C VAL A 839 41.04 -13.01 -1.35
N ILE A 840 40.34 -12.10 -0.66
CA ILE A 840 39.63 -12.41 0.59
C ILE A 840 38.17 -11.95 0.49
N PHE A 841 37.28 -12.81 0.97
CA PHE A 841 35.85 -12.53 1.14
C PHE A 841 35.56 -12.29 2.63
N PRO A 842 35.57 -11.03 3.12
CA PRO A 842 35.50 -10.73 4.54
C PRO A 842 34.08 -10.85 5.14
N GLU A 843 33.04 -11.12 4.35
CA GLU A 843 31.65 -11.28 4.84
C GLU A 843 31.40 -12.60 5.60
N GLY A 844 32.36 -13.54 5.56
CA GLY A 844 32.25 -14.81 6.26
C GLY A 844 31.29 -15.79 5.58
N ARG A 845 30.08 -15.97 6.11
CA ARG A 845 29.07 -16.92 5.60
C ARG A 845 28.19 -16.27 4.53
N LEU A 846 27.86 -17.04 3.50
CA LEU A 846 26.86 -16.67 2.51
C LEU A 846 25.48 -16.53 3.16
N ALA A 847 24.70 -15.53 2.74
CA ALA A 847 23.33 -15.33 3.19
C ALA A 847 22.36 -15.41 2.00
N ARG A 848 21.16 -15.93 2.26
CA ARG A 848 20.08 -15.95 1.28
C ARG A 848 19.56 -14.56 0.93
N ALA A 849 19.41 -13.70 1.95
CA ALA A 849 18.95 -12.33 1.78
C ALA A 849 20.02 -11.47 1.09
N PRO A 850 19.64 -10.55 0.19
CA PRO A 850 20.57 -9.60 -0.41
C PRO A 850 20.99 -8.52 0.59
N GLY A 851 22.24 -8.07 0.48
CA GLY A 851 22.79 -7.01 1.31
C GLY A 851 24.23 -7.29 1.75
N LEU A 852 25.04 -6.23 1.84
CA LEU A 852 26.46 -6.32 2.17
C LEU A 852 26.67 -6.50 3.67
N ARG A 853 27.19 -7.65 4.10
CA ARG A 853 27.37 -7.94 5.53
C ARG A 853 28.54 -7.15 6.16
N PRO A 854 28.63 -7.08 7.50
CA PRO A 854 29.81 -6.56 8.17
C PRO A 854 31.07 -7.33 7.77
N PHE A 855 32.16 -6.61 7.53
CA PHE A 855 33.44 -7.20 7.12
C PHE A 855 34.27 -7.61 8.34
N HIS A 856 34.72 -8.87 8.39
CA HIS A 856 35.65 -9.36 9.40
C HIS A 856 37.04 -8.71 9.27
N MET A 857 37.70 -8.49 10.41
CA MET A 857 38.94 -7.70 10.49
C MET A 857 40.19 -8.33 9.86
N GLY A 858 40.23 -9.65 9.66
CA GLY A 858 41.46 -10.38 9.31
C GLY A 858 42.21 -9.83 8.09
N ALA A 859 41.50 -9.56 6.98
CA ALA A 859 42.13 -9.02 5.76
C ALA A 859 42.80 -7.65 5.98
N PHE A 860 42.18 -6.81 6.82
CA PHE A 860 42.60 -5.43 7.06
C PHE A 860 43.75 -5.35 8.05
N VAL A 861 43.77 -6.25 9.04
CA VAL A 861 44.92 -6.42 9.95
C VAL A 861 46.16 -6.83 9.16
N VAL A 862 46.02 -7.82 8.26
CA VAL A 862 47.13 -8.26 7.40
C VAL A 862 47.61 -7.12 6.50
N ALA A 863 46.70 -6.36 5.88
CA ALA A 863 47.05 -5.20 5.06
C ALA A 863 47.80 -4.12 5.85
N ALA A 864 47.31 -3.75 7.03
CA ALA A 864 47.94 -2.76 7.89
C ALA A 864 49.33 -3.19 8.38
N GLN A 865 49.49 -4.44 8.81
CA GLN A 865 50.77 -4.98 9.29
C GLN A 865 51.84 -5.12 8.20
N THR A 866 51.42 -5.25 6.93
CA THR A 866 52.33 -5.45 5.79
C THR A 866 52.47 -4.19 4.93
N GLY A 867 51.66 -3.15 5.17
CA GLY A 867 51.70 -1.89 4.44
C GLY A 867 51.23 -1.99 2.99
N VAL A 868 50.49 -3.05 2.63
CA VAL A 868 50.05 -3.25 1.25
C VAL A 868 48.66 -2.63 0.99
N PRO A 869 48.41 -2.12 -0.23
CA PRO A 869 47.11 -1.59 -0.61
C PRO A 869 46.01 -2.66 -0.63
N VAL A 870 44.79 -2.26 -0.30
CA VAL A 870 43.57 -3.08 -0.42
C VAL A 870 42.71 -2.59 -1.58
N ALA A 871 42.49 -3.43 -2.58
CA ALA A 871 41.61 -3.14 -3.72
C ALA A 871 40.18 -3.62 -3.42
N PRO A 872 39.18 -2.70 -3.36
CA PRO A 872 37.78 -3.08 -3.21
C PRO A 872 37.23 -3.67 -4.52
N VAL A 873 36.60 -4.83 -4.42
CA VAL A 873 35.99 -5.53 -5.56
C VAL A 873 34.51 -5.77 -5.29
N ALA A 874 33.66 -5.36 -6.22
CA ALA A 874 32.24 -5.59 -6.18
C ALA A 874 31.81 -6.59 -7.24
N ILE A 875 31.08 -7.61 -6.82
CA ILE A 875 30.50 -8.69 -7.62
C ILE A 875 29.00 -8.51 -7.60
N ARG A 876 28.38 -8.41 -8.77
CA ARG A 876 26.92 -8.33 -8.95
C ARG A 876 26.44 -9.48 -9.83
N GLY A 877 25.20 -9.91 -9.60
CA GLY A 877 24.51 -10.88 -10.45
C GLY A 877 24.77 -12.37 -10.15
N THR A 878 25.82 -12.72 -9.41
CA THR A 878 26.12 -14.12 -9.04
C THR A 878 25.01 -14.75 -8.18
N ARG A 879 24.44 -14.01 -7.22
CA ARG A 879 23.26 -14.44 -6.41
C ARG A 879 22.02 -14.69 -7.28
N THR A 880 21.89 -13.98 -8.41
CA THR A 880 20.79 -14.19 -9.36
C THR A 880 21.01 -15.45 -10.20
N VAL A 881 22.26 -15.77 -10.54
CA VAL A 881 22.66 -16.96 -11.29
C VAL A 881 22.57 -18.22 -10.44
N LEU A 882 23.11 -18.22 -9.21
CA LEU A 882 23.02 -19.35 -8.29
C LEU A 882 22.91 -18.82 -6.85
N ARG A 883 21.86 -19.21 -6.12
CA ARG A 883 21.66 -18.77 -4.73
C ARG A 883 22.38 -19.71 -3.75
N PRO A 884 22.92 -19.22 -2.61
CA PRO A 884 23.66 -20.04 -1.65
C PRO A 884 22.94 -21.30 -1.12
N GLU A 885 21.62 -21.30 -1.05
CA GLU A 885 20.80 -22.41 -0.52
C GLU A 885 20.05 -23.18 -1.61
N HIS A 886 20.19 -22.79 -2.88
CA HIS A 886 19.52 -23.46 -3.99
C HIS A 886 20.53 -23.92 -5.03
N HIS A 887 20.55 -25.22 -5.29
CA HIS A 887 21.34 -25.83 -6.37
C HIS A 887 20.67 -25.67 -7.75
N PHE A 888 19.95 -24.57 -8.00
CA PHE A 888 19.20 -24.38 -9.24
C PHE A 888 19.74 -23.19 -10.04
N PRO A 889 20.69 -23.42 -10.98
CA PRO A 889 21.30 -22.35 -11.75
C PRO A 889 20.33 -21.72 -12.74
N ARG A 890 20.37 -20.39 -12.85
CA ARG A 890 19.56 -19.57 -13.75
C ARG A 890 20.44 -18.79 -14.72
N ARG A 891 19.86 -18.42 -15.86
CA ARG A 891 20.53 -17.51 -16.79
C ARG A 891 20.66 -16.13 -16.15
N GLY A 892 21.81 -15.49 -16.34
CA GLY A 892 22.09 -14.17 -15.82
C GLY A 892 23.42 -13.63 -16.32
N ALA A 893 23.70 -12.39 -15.98
CA ALA A 893 24.99 -11.74 -16.20
C ALA A 893 25.68 -11.52 -14.85
N ILE A 894 27.01 -11.50 -14.88
CA ILE A 894 27.87 -11.25 -13.74
C ILE A 894 28.72 -10.03 -14.06
N ASP A 895 28.57 -8.98 -13.26
CA ASP A 895 29.38 -7.77 -13.34
C ASP A 895 30.40 -7.77 -12.20
N ILE A 896 31.67 -7.56 -12.53
CA ILE A 896 32.76 -7.41 -11.56
C ILE A 896 33.35 -6.02 -11.73
N THR A 897 33.31 -5.22 -10.67
CA THR A 897 33.85 -3.85 -10.67
C THR A 897 34.97 -3.75 -9.64
N VAL A 898 36.17 -3.38 -10.07
CA VAL A 898 37.31 -3.13 -9.18
C VAL A 898 37.45 -1.63 -8.97
N GLY A 899 37.40 -1.19 -7.72
CA GLY A 899 37.58 0.21 -7.33
C GLY A 899 39.05 0.57 -7.11
N GLU A 900 39.30 1.85 -6.86
CA GLU A 900 40.64 2.36 -6.55
C GLU A 900 41.22 1.72 -5.26
N PRO A 901 42.52 1.36 -5.26
CA PRO A 901 43.16 0.76 -4.11
C PRO A 901 43.29 1.75 -2.95
N ILE A 902 42.98 1.29 -1.73
CA ILE A 902 43.03 2.08 -0.50
C ILE A 902 44.25 1.64 0.31
N ASN A 903 45.14 2.59 0.63
CA ASN A 903 46.34 2.33 1.42
C ASN A 903 46.03 2.38 2.92
N PRO A 904 46.67 1.53 3.75
CA PRO A 904 46.60 1.65 5.21
C PRO A 904 47.22 2.97 5.68
N SER A 905 46.58 3.65 6.65
CA SER A 905 47.09 4.87 7.29
C SER A 905 48.29 4.61 8.23
N GLY A 906 48.51 3.34 8.61
CA GLY A 906 49.58 2.89 9.48
C GLY A 906 49.51 1.39 9.75
N ASN A 907 50.29 0.89 10.72
CA ASN A 907 50.39 -0.52 11.08
C ASN A 907 49.63 -0.90 12.37
N SER A 908 48.83 0.01 12.91
CA SER A 908 48.09 -0.18 14.16
C SER A 908 46.72 -0.84 13.94
N TRP A 909 46.13 -1.37 15.01
CA TRP A 909 44.75 -1.87 14.99
C TRP A 909 43.76 -0.77 14.53
N THR A 910 43.95 0.47 14.96
CA THR A 910 43.12 1.61 14.55
C THR A 910 43.18 1.85 13.05
N ALA A 911 44.37 1.78 12.45
CA ALA A 911 44.53 1.89 11.00
C ALA A 911 43.82 0.75 10.25
N ALA A 912 43.82 -0.47 10.79
CA ALA A 912 43.06 -1.58 10.22
C ALA A 912 41.55 -1.36 10.27
N VAL A 913 41.01 -0.75 11.34
CA VAL A 913 39.57 -0.43 11.48
C VAL A 913 39.16 0.67 10.50
N GLU A 914 39.98 1.72 10.35
CA GLU A 914 39.75 2.78 9.35
C GLU A 914 39.74 2.21 7.93
N LEU A 915 40.72 1.36 7.62
CA LEU A 915 40.82 0.68 6.33
C LEU A 915 39.62 -0.24 6.07
N GLN A 916 39.17 -0.99 7.08
CA GLN A 916 37.98 -1.84 6.97
C GLN A 916 36.72 -1.03 6.62
N ARG A 917 36.50 0.10 7.31
CA ARG A 917 35.34 0.97 7.05
C ARG A 917 35.41 1.60 5.66
N ALA A 918 36.57 2.11 5.26
CA ALA A 918 36.76 2.73 3.95
C ALA A 918 36.55 1.74 2.80
N VAL A 919 37.13 0.53 2.90
CA VAL A 919 36.99 -0.53 1.89
C VAL A 919 35.54 -1.05 1.85
N ARG A 920 34.89 -1.27 3.00
CA ARG A 920 33.48 -1.69 3.04
C ARG A 920 32.57 -0.66 2.38
N ALA A 921 32.72 0.62 2.70
CA ALA A 921 31.94 1.70 2.10
C ALA A 921 32.14 1.77 0.57
N ALA A 922 33.38 1.56 0.10
CA ALA A 922 33.67 1.48 -1.33
C ALA A 922 32.97 0.27 -1.98
N VAL A 923 33.05 -0.93 -1.38
CA VAL A 923 32.39 -2.14 -1.89
C VAL A 923 30.87 -1.99 -1.87
N LEU A 924 30.27 -1.38 -0.84
CA LEU A 924 28.82 -1.12 -0.76
C LEU A 924 28.34 -0.25 -1.93
N ARG A 925 29.05 0.86 -2.17
CA ARG A 925 28.75 1.78 -3.28
C ARG A 925 28.92 1.09 -4.64
N LEU A 926 29.99 0.32 -4.81
CA LEU A 926 30.31 -0.37 -6.06
C LEU A 926 29.42 -1.59 -6.30
N SER A 927 28.90 -2.27 -5.27
CA SER A 927 28.02 -3.44 -5.39
C SER A 927 26.55 -3.04 -5.56
N GLY A 928 26.16 -1.87 -5.07
CA GLY A 928 24.76 -1.44 -5.08
C GLY A 928 23.85 -2.36 -4.26
N GLU A 929 24.43 -3.20 -3.41
CA GLU A 929 23.67 -4.00 -2.44
C GLU A 929 23.13 -3.09 -1.34
N PRO A 930 21.96 -3.41 -0.76
CA PRO A 930 21.49 -2.71 0.41
C PRO A 930 22.45 -2.94 1.59
N ASP A 931 22.58 -1.94 2.45
CA ASP A 931 23.40 -2.07 3.66
C ASP A 931 22.63 -2.92 4.68
N VAL A 932 23.25 -3.95 5.27
CA VAL A 932 22.62 -4.76 6.33
C VAL A 932 23.33 -4.60 7.68
N GLU A 933 24.32 -3.71 7.77
CA GLU A 933 24.96 -3.32 9.02
C GLU A 933 24.15 -2.25 9.72
#